data_AF-A0A1D8UTB4-F1
#
_entry.id   AF-A0A1D8UTB4-F1
#
_cell.length_a   1.000
_cell.length_b   1.000
_cell.length_c   1.000
_cell.angle_alpha   90.00
_cell.angle_beta   90.00
_cell.angle_gamma   90.00
#
_symmetry.space_group_name_H-M   'P 1'
#
loop_
_entity.id
_entity.type
_entity.pdbx_description
1 polymer ?
#
loop_
_entity_poly.entity_id
_entity_poly.type
_entity_poly.pdbx_seq_one_letter_code
_entity_poly.pdbx_strand_id
1 'polypeptide(L)'
;MSMTVDAALAKRFGLTAEEYDKVLAIMGRTPSLTELGIFSVMWSEHCSYKSSRVHLKTLPTKAPWVIHGPGENAGVVDIGDGLAAIFKMESHNHPSFIEPYQGAATGVGGILRDVFTMGARPVANLNALRFGNPKLPVTQRVIDGVVRGIGGYGNCVGVPTVGGEVNFHSSYDGNPLVNAMTVGVARQDRIFLSAAAGVGNPVVYVGSKTGRDGIHGATMSSAEFDEHAASKRPTVQVGDPFTEKLLIEACLELMATDAIVAIQDMGAAGLTSSAVEMAGKGGVGIELDLDRVPQRETGMTAYEMMLSESQERMLMVLKPERTEVARAIFEKWELDFAIVGHLTDTARITIKHQGQTEADIPLAPLADEAPLYHRPMTHAKPPARLGPVADPEGIEHALLHLLASPDLASRAWIWNQYDSGVGGQTARRPGTADAALVRVEGTKRGLAVTTDCTPRYCQADARMGGAQAVAEAWRNITATGAKPLAVTDNLNFGNPEKPEIMGQFADAIKGMGEACRALDFPVVSGNVSLYNQTSHPNGLSVSILPTPAIGGLGVIEDITKAVGYGMPDQSELVLIGEIRGELGQSLWLREICHREEGAPPVVDLVAERRNGDFVREHIQSGAITACHDIADGGLLIAVAEMVMASGVGCELLAPKHGISLHAYYFGEDQACYIAATNDAAALIEAAEKAHVPARRLGRTGGDHLKLADGVSLSAQRLRDVNEAFFPQLMER
;
A
#
# COMPACT_ATOMS: atom_id res chain seq x y z
N MET A 1 16.16 29.37 27.36
CA MET A 1 15.05 30.33 27.62
C MET A 1 13.77 29.52 27.68
N SER A 2 12.99 29.65 28.75
CA SER A 2 11.66 29.04 28.84
C SER A 2 10.80 29.55 27.69
N MET A 3 10.40 28.69 26.75
CA MET A 3 9.43 29.07 25.72
C MET A 3 8.06 29.25 26.38
N THR A 4 7.45 30.42 26.18
CA THR A 4 6.06 30.65 26.62
C THR A 4 5.13 29.80 25.76
N VAL A 5 4.26 29.02 26.39
CA VAL A 5 3.21 28.27 25.72
C VAL A 5 2.00 29.17 25.50
N ASP A 6 1.79 29.56 24.24
CA ASP A 6 0.71 30.45 23.81
C ASP A 6 0.14 30.01 22.44
N ALA A 7 -0.88 30.72 21.95
CA ALA A 7 -1.50 30.43 20.67
C ALA A 7 -0.53 30.56 19.48
N ALA A 8 0.52 31.39 19.58
CA ALA A 8 1.51 31.54 18.54
C ALA A 8 2.44 30.32 18.48
N LEU A 9 2.83 29.75 19.62
CA LEU A 9 3.53 28.48 19.68
C LEU A 9 2.64 27.32 19.19
N ALA A 10 1.39 27.25 19.64
CA ALA A 10 0.43 26.24 19.19
C ALA A 10 0.28 26.24 17.66
N LYS A 11 0.16 27.43 17.05
CA LYS A 11 0.12 27.59 15.59
C LYS A 11 1.40 27.10 14.90
N ARG A 12 2.58 27.37 15.47
CA ARG A 12 3.84 26.82 14.94
C ARG A 12 3.91 25.30 15.01
N PHE A 13 3.23 24.69 15.97
CA PHE A 13 3.08 23.24 16.11
C PHE A 13 1.94 22.66 15.25
N GLY A 14 1.28 23.48 14.43
CA GLY A 14 0.25 23.02 13.50
C GLY A 14 -1.16 22.93 14.09
N LEU A 15 -1.38 23.44 15.30
CA LEU A 15 -2.73 23.56 15.87
C LEU A 15 -3.40 24.84 15.38
N THR A 16 -4.66 24.75 14.97
CA THR A 16 -5.48 25.94 14.72
C THR A 16 -5.82 26.68 16.02
N ALA A 17 -6.31 27.91 15.93
CA ALA A 17 -6.78 28.65 17.11
C ALA A 17 -7.91 27.90 17.83
N GLU A 18 -8.85 27.33 17.07
CA GLU A 18 -9.97 26.54 17.61
C GLU A 18 -9.48 25.24 18.27
N GLU A 19 -8.50 24.57 17.68
CA GLU A 19 -7.89 23.37 18.27
C GLU A 19 -7.16 23.73 19.58
N TYR A 20 -6.42 24.83 19.62
CA TYR A 20 -5.76 25.28 20.85
C TYR A 20 -6.75 25.68 21.95
N ASP A 21 -7.85 26.34 21.61
CA ASP A 21 -8.90 26.67 22.58
C ASP A 21 -9.54 25.40 23.17
N LYS A 22 -9.71 24.34 22.37
CA LYS A 22 -10.14 23.03 22.87
C LYS A 22 -9.10 22.40 23.80
N VAL A 23 -7.81 22.48 23.48
CA VAL A 23 -6.74 21.99 24.37
C VAL A 23 -6.82 22.71 25.73
N LEU A 24 -6.99 24.03 25.75
CA LEU A 24 -7.16 24.80 26.98
C LEU A 24 -8.40 24.36 27.77
N ALA A 25 -9.52 24.09 27.08
CA ALA A 25 -10.75 23.62 27.70
C ALA A 25 -10.61 22.22 28.32
N ILE A 26 -9.95 21.28 27.63
CA ILE A 26 -9.67 19.93 28.12
C ILE A 26 -8.75 19.97 29.34
N MET A 27 -7.69 20.79 29.27
CA MET A 27 -6.68 20.85 30.33
C MET A 27 -7.12 21.69 31.52
N GLY A 28 -8.03 22.65 31.33
CA GLY A 28 -8.44 23.64 32.35
C GLY A 28 -7.32 24.61 32.76
N ARG A 29 -6.18 24.59 32.05
CA ARG A 29 -4.98 25.40 32.26
C ARG A 29 -4.16 25.49 30.98
N THR A 30 -3.15 26.35 30.97
CA THR A 30 -2.12 26.33 29.92
C THR A 30 -1.36 25.00 29.97
N PRO A 31 -1.20 24.29 28.84
CA PRO A 31 -0.40 23.07 28.77
C PRO A 31 1.11 23.38 28.94
N SER A 32 1.87 22.40 29.42
CA SER A 32 3.33 22.43 29.34
C SER A 32 3.80 22.32 27.88
N LEU A 33 5.10 22.52 27.63
CA LEU A 33 5.67 22.33 26.30
C LEU A 33 5.46 20.89 25.79
N THR A 34 5.70 19.91 26.66
CA THR A 34 5.52 18.48 26.37
C THR A 34 4.06 18.16 26.08
N GLU A 35 3.12 18.69 26.87
CA GLU A 35 1.69 18.49 26.66
C GLU A 35 1.21 19.09 25.34
N LEU A 36 1.64 20.32 25.02
CA LEU A 36 1.31 20.94 23.73
C LEU A 36 1.84 20.12 22.55
N GLY A 37 3.06 19.57 22.68
CA GLY A 37 3.65 18.67 21.70
C GLY A 37 2.83 17.41 21.49
N ILE A 38 2.40 16.76 22.58
CA ILE A 38 1.55 15.57 22.56
C ILE A 38 0.21 15.87 21.85
N PHE A 39 -0.48 16.96 22.22
CA PHE A 39 -1.73 17.34 21.54
C PHE A 39 -1.52 17.64 20.05
N SER A 40 -0.47 18.40 19.71
CA SER A 40 -0.14 18.74 18.33
C SER A 40 0.03 17.51 17.44
N VAL A 41 0.79 16.52 17.91
CA VAL A 41 1.07 15.33 17.10
C VAL A 41 -0.14 14.39 17.03
N MET A 42 -0.83 14.17 18.16
CA MET A 42 -2.02 13.30 18.21
C MET A 42 -3.20 13.87 17.41
N TRP A 43 -3.31 15.19 17.30
CA TRP A 43 -4.35 15.88 16.52
C TRP A 43 -3.89 16.33 15.12
N SER A 44 -2.71 15.89 14.69
CA SER A 44 -2.25 16.04 13.32
C SER A 44 -3.16 15.27 12.35
N GLU A 45 -3.16 15.63 11.06
CA GLU A 45 -3.94 14.89 10.07
C GLU A 45 -3.47 13.42 9.99
N HIS A 46 -2.15 13.20 10.10
CA HIS A 46 -1.52 11.89 10.04
C HIS A 46 -1.98 10.93 11.14
N CYS A 47 -2.13 11.40 12.39
CA CYS A 47 -2.56 10.53 13.50
C CYS A 47 -4.08 10.48 13.69
N SER A 48 -4.78 11.61 13.53
CA SER A 48 -6.21 11.71 13.86
C SER A 48 -7.15 11.43 12.71
N TYR A 49 -6.65 11.48 11.46
CA TYR A 49 -7.45 11.34 10.24
C TYR A 49 -8.63 12.34 10.21
N LYS A 50 -8.44 13.55 10.78
CA LYS A 50 -9.52 14.50 11.08
C LYS A 50 -10.34 14.94 9.87
N SER A 51 -9.78 14.92 8.66
CA SER A 51 -10.49 15.24 7.41
C SER A 51 -11.02 14.00 6.68
N SER A 52 -10.45 12.81 6.90
CA SER A 52 -10.79 11.59 6.16
C SER A 52 -11.72 10.63 6.91
N ARG A 53 -11.64 10.59 8.25
CA ARG A 53 -12.33 9.62 9.12
C ARG A 53 -13.85 9.57 8.94
N VAL A 54 -14.49 10.68 8.55
CA VAL A 54 -15.94 10.70 8.24
C VAL A 54 -16.29 9.87 6.99
N HIS A 55 -15.41 9.85 5.99
CA HIS A 55 -15.61 9.13 4.74
C HIS A 55 -15.23 7.65 4.87
N LEU A 56 -14.14 7.36 5.58
CA LEU A 56 -13.65 5.99 5.80
C LEU A 56 -14.70 5.09 6.48
N LYS A 57 -15.53 5.66 7.36
CA LYS A 57 -16.65 4.95 8.03
C LYS A 57 -17.69 4.37 7.05
N THR A 58 -17.69 4.80 5.79
CA THR A 58 -18.62 4.30 4.77
C THR A 58 -18.15 3.01 4.09
N LEU A 59 -16.87 2.66 4.22
CA LEU A 59 -16.29 1.46 3.61
C LEU A 59 -16.83 0.17 4.26
N PRO A 60 -17.02 -0.91 3.48
CA PRO A 60 -17.41 -2.20 4.04
C PRO A 60 -16.21 -2.88 4.73
N THR A 61 -16.31 -3.07 6.05
CA THR A 61 -15.21 -3.60 6.88
C THR A 61 -15.49 -4.96 7.51
N LYS A 62 -16.62 -5.59 7.17
CA LYS A 62 -17.09 -6.83 7.79
C LYS A 62 -17.35 -7.90 6.73
N ALA A 63 -16.83 -9.10 6.96
CA ALA A 63 -17.21 -10.33 6.28
C ALA A 63 -16.96 -11.54 7.21
N PRO A 64 -17.48 -12.74 6.92
CA PRO A 64 -17.34 -13.91 7.79
C PRO A 64 -15.89 -14.32 8.09
N TRP A 65 -14.95 -14.00 7.20
CA TRP A 65 -13.52 -14.31 7.34
C TRP A 65 -12.70 -13.15 7.92
N VAL A 66 -13.31 -11.99 8.24
CA VAL A 66 -12.57 -10.87 8.86
C VAL A 66 -12.55 -11.10 10.38
N ILE A 67 -11.36 -11.37 10.92
CA ILE A 67 -11.15 -11.57 12.36
C ILE A 67 -11.05 -10.21 13.06
N HIS A 68 -10.20 -9.33 12.51
CA HIS A 68 -10.09 -7.93 12.93
C HIS A 68 -10.05 -7.02 11.69
N GLY A 69 -10.98 -6.08 11.63
CA GLY A 69 -10.97 -5.00 10.63
C GLY A 69 -10.20 -3.76 11.12
N PRO A 70 -10.50 -2.57 10.58
CA PRO A 70 -9.79 -1.35 10.96
C PRO A 70 -9.91 -1.03 12.45
N GLY A 71 -8.81 -0.62 13.07
CA GLY A 71 -8.74 -0.23 14.49
C GLY A 71 -7.51 -0.78 15.22
N GLU A 72 -6.89 -1.84 14.71
CA GLU A 72 -5.57 -2.34 15.14
C GLU A 72 -4.48 -1.95 14.12
N ASN A 73 -3.23 -2.28 14.41
CA ASN A 73 -2.08 -1.89 13.58
C ASN A 73 -2.14 -2.51 12.19
N ALA A 74 -2.79 -3.67 12.03
CA ALA A 74 -3.02 -4.30 10.73
C ALA A 74 -4.34 -5.07 10.71
N GLY A 75 -4.84 -5.35 9.50
CA GLY A 75 -6.07 -6.10 9.29
C GLY A 75 -5.81 -7.59 9.36
N VAL A 76 -6.75 -8.36 9.93
CA VAL A 76 -6.59 -9.81 10.18
C VAL A 76 -7.73 -10.58 9.52
N VAL A 77 -7.37 -11.52 8.64
CA VAL A 77 -8.33 -12.38 7.95
C VAL A 77 -8.04 -13.86 8.15
N ASP A 78 -9.09 -14.65 8.29
CA ASP A 78 -9.07 -16.10 8.32
C ASP A 78 -8.69 -16.65 6.93
N ILE A 79 -7.65 -17.46 6.90
CA ILE A 79 -7.17 -18.14 5.68
C ILE A 79 -7.32 -19.67 5.79
N GLY A 80 -8.11 -20.19 6.73
CA GLY A 80 -8.34 -21.61 6.96
C GLY A 80 -7.30 -22.28 7.86
N ASP A 81 -7.59 -23.51 8.27
CA ASP A 81 -6.73 -24.38 9.12
C ASP A 81 -6.28 -23.74 10.46
N GLY A 82 -7.09 -22.83 11.02
CA GLY A 82 -6.75 -22.10 12.24
C GLY A 82 -5.61 -21.09 12.05
N LEU A 83 -5.31 -20.72 10.82
CA LEU A 83 -4.34 -19.69 10.45
C LEU A 83 -5.04 -18.38 10.06
N ALA A 84 -4.31 -17.29 10.19
CA ALA A 84 -4.72 -15.96 9.79
C ALA A 84 -3.62 -15.28 8.96
N ALA A 85 -4.03 -14.47 7.99
CA ALA A 85 -3.16 -13.51 7.33
C ALA A 85 -3.36 -12.12 7.94
N ILE A 86 -2.26 -11.44 8.22
CA ILE A 86 -2.22 -10.10 8.79
C ILE A 86 -1.54 -9.20 7.78
N PHE A 87 -2.18 -8.10 7.40
CA PHE A 87 -1.61 -7.21 6.38
C PHE A 87 -2.10 -5.77 6.46
N LYS A 88 -1.25 -4.87 5.98
CA LYS A 88 -1.51 -3.44 5.85
C LYS A 88 -0.60 -2.86 4.75
N MET A 89 -0.97 -1.69 4.24
CA MET A 89 -0.13 -0.86 3.39
C MET A 89 0.01 0.54 3.99
N GLU A 90 1.24 1.06 4.02
CA GLU A 90 1.60 2.39 4.52
C GLU A 90 2.31 3.23 3.46
N SER A 91 2.40 4.54 3.66
CA SER A 91 3.06 5.49 2.75
C SER A 91 4.22 6.20 3.42
N HIS A 92 5.29 6.46 2.67
CA HIS A 92 6.43 7.28 3.11
C HIS A 92 6.83 8.31 2.05
N ASN A 93 5.84 9.00 1.49
CA ASN A 93 5.97 9.91 0.35
C ASN A 93 6.94 11.08 0.62
N HIS A 94 6.63 11.88 1.65
CA HIS A 94 7.39 13.10 1.96
C HIS A 94 8.87 12.82 2.26
N PRO A 95 9.21 11.87 3.17
CA PRO A 95 10.59 11.49 3.42
C PRO A 95 11.31 10.98 2.16
N SER A 96 10.62 10.19 1.32
CA SER A 96 11.20 9.58 0.12
C SER A 96 11.50 10.58 -1.00
N PHE A 97 10.90 11.76 -0.99
CA PHE A 97 11.35 12.84 -1.89
C PHE A 97 12.65 13.47 -1.39
N ILE A 98 12.74 13.75 -0.09
CA ILE A 98 13.85 14.50 0.51
C ILE A 98 15.11 13.63 0.54
N GLU A 99 15.00 12.46 1.17
CA GLU A 99 16.03 11.43 1.28
C GLU A 99 15.44 10.10 0.76
N PRO A 100 15.58 9.81 -0.54
CA PRO A 100 14.87 8.68 -1.14
C PRO A 100 15.27 7.30 -0.63
N TYR A 101 16.54 7.11 -0.26
CA TYR A 101 16.98 5.83 0.29
C TYR A 101 16.40 5.61 1.67
N GLN A 102 16.59 6.59 2.55
CA GLN A 102 16.19 6.48 3.93
C GLN A 102 14.67 6.49 4.08
N GLY A 103 13.97 7.38 3.37
CA GLY A 103 12.51 7.41 3.39
C GLY A 103 11.89 6.10 2.94
N ALA A 104 12.42 5.46 1.89
CA ALA A 104 11.87 4.19 1.44
C ALA A 104 12.22 3.04 2.41
N ALA A 105 13.45 3.03 2.95
CA ALA A 105 13.89 2.02 3.90
C ALA A 105 13.07 2.05 5.21
N THR A 106 12.86 3.22 5.81
CA THR A 106 12.05 3.36 7.03
C THR A 106 10.57 3.08 6.78
N GLY A 107 10.07 3.36 5.56
CA GLY A 107 8.73 2.94 5.13
C GLY A 107 8.56 1.42 5.18
N VAL A 108 9.54 0.64 4.70
CA VAL A 108 9.53 -0.83 4.80
C VAL A 108 9.63 -1.29 6.25
N GLY A 109 10.50 -0.68 7.06
CA GLY A 109 10.63 -1.00 8.48
C GLY A 109 9.34 -0.78 9.27
N GLY A 110 8.66 0.35 9.06
CA GLY A 110 7.38 0.67 9.69
C GLY A 110 6.31 -0.38 9.43
N ILE A 111 6.08 -0.71 8.15
CA ILE A 111 5.02 -1.66 7.80
C ILE A 111 5.31 -3.09 8.27
N LEU A 112 6.59 -3.49 8.35
CA LEU A 112 6.98 -4.76 8.96
C LEU A 112 6.55 -4.80 10.43
N ARG A 113 6.81 -3.72 11.19
CA ARG A 113 6.44 -3.59 12.60
C ARG A 113 4.95 -3.69 12.84
N ASP A 114 4.14 -3.02 12.04
CA ASP A 114 2.68 -3.14 12.13
C ASP A 114 2.21 -4.60 12.10
N VAL A 115 2.79 -5.39 11.17
CA VAL A 115 2.38 -6.77 10.95
C VAL A 115 2.89 -7.70 12.05
N PHE A 116 4.16 -7.64 12.43
CA PHE A 116 4.66 -8.58 13.44
C PHE A 116 4.22 -8.24 14.86
N THR A 117 3.88 -6.99 15.15
CA THR A 117 3.26 -6.57 16.42
C THR A 117 1.99 -7.39 16.73
N MET A 118 1.25 -7.77 15.69
CA MET A 118 0.02 -8.57 15.80
C MET A 118 0.27 -10.07 15.98
N GLY A 119 1.52 -10.53 16.09
CA GLY A 119 1.87 -11.95 16.21
C GLY A 119 2.22 -12.66 14.91
N ALA A 120 2.26 -11.94 13.80
CA ALA A 120 2.44 -12.52 12.47
C ALA A 120 3.91 -12.50 12.05
N ARG A 121 4.42 -13.62 11.53
CA ARG A 121 5.72 -13.61 10.85
C ARG A 121 5.53 -12.98 9.48
N PRO A 122 6.24 -11.88 9.12
CA PRO A 122 6.18 -11.35 7.77
C PRO A 122 6.67 -12.38 6.75
N VAL A 123 5.91 -12.58 5.68
CA VAL A 123 6.20 -13.56 4.62
C VAL A 123 6.34 -12.93 3.23
N ALA A 124 5.85 -11.71 3.04
CA ALA A 124 5.87 -11.04 1.75
C ALA A 124 5.74 -9.52 1.87
N ASN A 125 6.48 -8.80 1.05
CA ASN A 125 6.37 -7.36 0.83
C ASN A 125 5.95 -7.04 -0.60
N LEU A 126 5.23 -5.95 -0.79
CA LEU A 126 4.88 -5.35 -2.08
C LEU A 126 5.05 -3.84 -2.02
N ASN A 127 5.32 -3.20 -3.16
CA ASN A 127 5.46 -1.75 -3.22
C ASN A 127 4.60 -1.14 -4.33
N ALA A 128 3.82 -0.12 -4.01
CA ALA A 128 3.12 0.70 -4.98
C ALA A 128 3.84 2.04 -5.11
N LEU A 129 4.53 2.23 -6.25
CA LEU A 129 5.41 3.37 -6.49
C LEU A 129 4.83 4.29 -7.57
N ARG A 130 4.94 5.60 -7.36
CA ARG A 130 4.58 6.61 -8.38
C ARG A 130 5.70 7.63 -8.49
N PHE A 131 6.23 7.81 -9.70
CA PHE A 131 7.35 8.71 -9.95
C PHE A 131 6.98 9.81 -10.95
N GLY A 132 7.76 10.89 -10.91
CA GLY A 132 7.68 12.00 -11.85
C GLY A 132 8.11 11.64 -13.28
N ASN A 133 8.32 12.67 -14.08
CA ASN A 133 8.90 12.56 -15.42
C ASN A 133 10.32 11.97 -15.34
N PRO A 134 10.58 10.79 -15.95
CA PRO A 134 11.88 10.12 -15.88
C PRO A 134 13.00 10.89 -16.57
N LYS A 135 12.69 11.87 -17.43
CA LYS A 135 13.70 12.71 -18.08
C LYS A 135 14.34 13.73 -17.12
N LEU A 136 13.79 13.93 -15.93
CA LEU A 136 14.32 14.86 -14.94
C LEU A 136 15.40 14.17 -14.07
N PRO A 137 16.58 14.80 -13.86
CA PRO A 137 17.63 14.23 -13.00
C PRO A 137 17.17 13.98 -11.56
N VAL A 138 16.28 14.83 -11.03
CA VAL A 138 15.71 14.64 -9.68
C VAL A 138 14.90 13.35 -9.59
N THR A 139 14.12 13.03 -10.62
CA THR A 139 13.31 11.80 -10.67
C THR A 139 14.21 10.57 -10.71
N GLN A 140 15.29 10.60 -11.49
CA GLN A 140 16.26 9.49 -11.53
C GLN A 140 16.90 9.23 -10.16
N ARG A 141 17.32 10.30 -9.46
CA ARG A 141 17.82 10.21 -8.07
C ARG A 141 16.79 9.58 -7.14
N VAL A 142 15.51 9.97 -7.27
CA VAL A 142 14.43 9.44 -6.44
C VAL A 142 14.20 7.96 -6.74
N ILE A 143 14.11 7.55 -8.00
CA ILE A 143 13.95 6.14 -8.40
C ILE A 143 15.08 5.29 -7.83
N ASP A 144 16.34 5.69 -8.10
CA ASP A 144 17.52 4.96 -7.64
C ASP A 144 17.56 4.83 -6.11
N GLY A 145 17.36 5.93 -5.39
CA GLY A 145 17.39 5.90 -3.93
C GLY A 145 16.24 5.09 -3.33
N VAL A 146 15.00 5.25 -3.81
CA VAL A 146 13.84 4.47 -3.33
C VAL A 146 14.05 2.98 -3.53
N VAL A 147 14.45 2.57 -4.74
CA VAL A 147 14.64 1.15 -5.06
C VAL A 147 15.76 0.57 -4.21
N ARG A 148 16.91 1.26 -4.07
CA ARG A 148 17.99 0.79 -3.20
C ARG A 148 17.61 0.79 -1.72
N GLY A 149 16.76 1.72 -1.27
CA GLY A 149 16.26 1.78 0.11
C GLY A 149 15.38 0.60 0.46
N ILE A 150 14.39 0.30 -0.39
CA ILE A 150 13.49 -0.86 -0.25
C ILE A 150 14.31 -2.15 -0.23
N GLY A 151 15.20 -2.35 -1.21
CA GLY A 151 16.05 -3.54 -1.28
C GLY A 151 17.01 -3.62 -0.09
N GLY A 152 17.62 -2.50 0.30
CA GLY A 152 18.53 -2.41 1.43
C GLY A 152 17.89 -2.88 2.75
N TYR A 153 16.65 -2.47 3.01
CA TYR A 153 15.96 -2.86 4.23
C TYR A 153 15.39 -4.28 4.14
N GLY A 154 14.56 -4.57 3.13
CA GLY A 154 13.89 -5.87 2.98
C GLY A 154 14.85 -7.06 2.87
N ASN A 155 15.94 -6.91 2.12
CA ASN A 155 16.94 -7.98 1.95
C ASN A 155 17.70 -8.25 3.25
N CYS A 156 18.03 -7.22 4.03
CA CYS A 156 18.77 -7.38 5.29
C CYS A 156 17.89 -8.00 6.39
N VAL A 157 16.62 -7.63 6.47
CA VAL A 157 15.66 -8.26 7.38
C VAL A 157 15.36 -9.71 6.95
N GLY A 158 15.44 -10.00 5.66
CA GLY A 158 15.16 -11.32 5.09
C GLY A 158 13.67 -11.58 4.89
N VAL A 159 12.92 -10.56 4.46
CA VAL A 159 11.51 -10.68 4.06
C VAL A 159 11.42 -10.39 2.55
N PRO A 160 10.87 -11.31 1.73
CA PRO A 160 10.94 -11.18 0.29
C PRO A 160 9.98 -10.09 -0.21
N THR A 161 10.43 -9.27 -1.16
CA THR A 161 9.54 -8.40 -1.94
C THR A 161 9.09 -9.17 -3.17
N VAL A 162 7.80 -9.54 -3.20
CA VAL A 162 7.26 -10.53 -4.14
C VAL A 162 6.46 -9.91 -5.30
N GLY A 163 6.14 -8.62 -5.22
CA GLY A 163 5.34 -7.93 -6.22
C GLY A 163 5.28 -6.43 -5.97
N GLY A 164 4.43 -5.74 -6.72
CA GLY A 164 4.27 -4.30 -6.65
C GLY A 164 3.85 -3.71 -7.99
N GLU A 165 3.69 -2.40 -8.02
CA GLU A 165 3.33 -1.63 -9.21
C GLU A 165 4.15 -0.33 -9.29
N VAL A 166 4.33 0.18 -10.51
CA VAL A 166 5.07 1.43 -10.76
C VAL A 166 4.37 2.20 -11.88
N ASN A 167 4.05 3.47 -11.65
CA ASN A 167 3.58 4.38 -12.71
C ASN A 167 4.36 5.69 -12.75
N PHE A 168 4.29 6.37 -13.88
CA PHE A 168 4.96 7.63 -14.13
C PHE A 168 3.96 8.71 -14.56
N HIS A 169 4.06 9.89 -13.93
CA HIS A 169 3.31 11.08 -14.35
C HIS A 169 3.97 12.36 -13.83
N SER A 170 3.95 13.43 -14.60
CA SER A 170 4.59 14.71 -14.22
C SER A 170 3.99 15.34 -12.94
N SER A 171 2.74 15.02 -12.60
CA SER A 171 2.13 15.43 -11.33
C SER A 171 2.88 14.94 -10.08
N TYR A 172 3.76 13.94 -10.22
CA TYR A 172 4.60 13.42 -9.13
C TYR A 172 6.03 13.99 -9.12
N ASP A 173 6.36 14.96 -10.00
CA ASP A 173 7.72 15.52 -10.15
C ASP A 173 8.33 16.03 -8.82
N GLY A 174 7.50 16.60 -7.95
CA GLY A 174 7.90 17.09 -6.63
C GLY A 174 7.36 16.29 -5.45
N ASN A 175 6.54 15.26 -5.72
CA ASN A 175 5.88 14.47 -4.69
C ASN A 175 5.67 13.02 -5.19
N PRO A 176 6.72 12.18 -5.15
CA PRO A 176 6.61 10.76 -5.47
C PRO A 176 5.80 10.03 -4.39
N LEU A 177 5.13 8.96 -4.78
CA LEU A 177 4.45 8.07 -3.84
C LEU A 177 5.29 6.82 -3.63
N VAL A 178 5.52 6.49 -2.36
CA VAL A 178 6.28 5.31 -1.94
C VAL A 178 5.46 4.60 -0.90
N ASN A 179 4.67 3.63 -1.37
CA ASN A 179 3.77 2.86 -0.53
C ASN A 179 4.31 1.43 -0.38
N ALA A 180 4.41 0.97 0.85
CA ALA A 180 4.91 -0.36 1.19
C ALA A 180 3.80 -1.17 1.86
N MET A 181 3.60 -2.40 1.41
CA MET A 181 2.64 -3.36 1.94
C MET A 181 3.40 -4.57 2.48
N THR A 182 3.00 -5.07 3.65
CA THR A 182 3.52 -6.32 4.20
C THR A 182 2.36 -7.27 4.50
N VAL A 183 2.60 -8.55 4.25
CA VAL A 183 1.73 -9.66 4.63
C VAL A 183 2.50 -10.59 5.55
N GLY A 184 1.88 -10.94 6.67
CA GLY A 184 2.37 -11.94 7.62
C GLY A 184 1.35 -13.02 7.90
N VAL A 185 1.83 -14.15 8.43
CA VAL A 185 0.98 -15.29 8.80
C VAL A 185 1.13 -15.59 10.30
N ALA A 186 0.01 -15.85 10.96
CA ALA A 186 -0.05 -16.25 12.36
C ALA A 186 -1.09 -17.36 12.57
N ARG A 187 -1.09 -17.97 13.76
CA ARG A 187 -2.24 -18.77 14.22
C ARG A 187 -3.34 -17.85 14.73
N GLN A 188 -4.60 -18.22 14.50
CA GLN A 188 -5.77 -17.45 14.96
C GLN A 188 -5.83 -17.31 16.48
N ASP A 189 -5.34 -18.31 17.22
CA ASP A 189 -5.29 -18.29 18.69
C ASP A 189 -4.07 -17.54 19.26
N ARG A 190 -3.28 -16.90 18.39
CA ARG A 190 -2.05 -16.17 18.74
C ARG A 190 -1.98 -14.80 18.05
N ILE A 191 -3.13 -14.12 17.97
CA ILE A 191 -3.21 -12.73 17.56
C ILE A 191 -3.07 -11.84 18.79
N PHE A 192 -2.16 -10.86 18.72
CA PHE A 192 -1.89 -9.92 19.80
C PHE A 192 -2.52 -8.57 19.46
N LEU A 193 -3.06 -7.91 20.49
CA LEU A 193 -3.78 -6.64 20.37
C LEU A 193 -3.11 -5.57 21.24
N SER A 194 -3.45 -4.33 20.95
CA SER A 194 -2.85 -3.15 21.57
C SER A 194 -3.53 -2.68 22.87
N ALA A 195 -4.72 -3.19 23.20
CA ALA A 195 -5.49 -2.75 24.37
C ALA A 195 -4.85 -3.20 25.69
N ALA A 196 -4.30 -2.24 26.45
CA ALA A 196 -3.71 -2.52 27.76
C ALA A 196 -4.75 -2.91 28.83
N ALA A 197 -4.34 -3.76 29.76
CA ALA A 197 -5.15 -4.14 30.91
C ALA A 197 -4.28 -4.47 32.14
N GLY A 198 -4.89 -4.40 33.32
CA GLY A 198 -4.24 -4.74 34.59
C GLY A 198 -3.46 -3.58 35.19
N VAL A 199 -4.12 -2.83 36.08
CA VAL A 199 -3.50 -1.75 36.87
C VAL A 199 -2.27 -2.27 37.61
N GLY A 200 -1.17 -1.53 37.54
CA GLY A 200 0.12 -1.88 38.12
C GLY A 200 1.01 -2.74 37.22
N ASN A 201 0.51 -3.24 36.07
CA ASN A 201 1.35 -3.98 35.14
C ASN A 201 2.48 -3.10 34.60
N PRO A 202 3.71 -3.64 34.47
CA PRO A 202 4.86 -2.89 33.96
C PRO A 202 4.67 -2.53 32.48
N VAL A 203 4.99 -1.27 32.17
CA VAL A 203 5.15 -0.78 30.80
C VAL A 203 6.63 -0.88 30.45
N VAL A 204 6.92 -1.58 29.37
CA VAL A 204 8.26 -1.99 28.96
C VAL A 204 8.57 -1.46 27.57
N TYR A 205 9.72 -0.82 27.48
CA TYR A 205 10.34 -0.39 26.24
C TYR A 205 11.36 -1.45 25.80
N VAL A 206 11.33 -1.80 24.51
CA VAL A 206 12.35 -2.66 23.90
C VAL A 206 12.78 -2.17 22.52
N GLY A 207 13.99 -2.56 22.10
CA GLY A 207 14.54 -2.25 20.78
C GLY A 207 15.64 -1.18 20.83
N SER A 208 15.75 -0.39 19.77
CA SER A 208 16.76 0.66 19.61
C SER A 208 16.64 1.78 20.65
N LYS A 209 17.73 2.51 20.90
CA LYS A 209 17.74 3.67 21.82
C LYS A 209 17.10 4.91 21.20
N THR A 210 16.38 5.67 22.01
CA THR A 210 15.73 6.92 21.60
C THR A 210 16.75 8.04 21.36
N GLY A 211 16.69 8.67 20.19
CA GLY A 211 17.50 9.84 19.79
C GLY A 211 16.62 11.01 19.32
N ARG A 212 17.22 12.11 18.85
CA ARG A 212 16.49 13.28 18.31
C ARG A 212 16.06 13.08 16.85
N ASP A 213 15.51 11.91 16.56
CA ASP A 213 15.14 11.51 15.19
C ASP A 213 13.68 11.89 14.91
N GLY A 214 13.42 12.50 13.75
CA GLY A 214 12.05 12.70 13.25
C GLY A 214 11.13 13.52 14.13
N ILE A 215 11.64 14.33 15.07
CA ILE A 215 10.79 15.18 15.91
C ILE A 215 10.03 16.16 14.99
N HIS A 216 8.70 16.10 15.02
CA HIS A 216 7.75 16.75 14.10
C HIS A 216 7.52 16.08 12.73
N GLY A 217 7.96 14.84 12.51
CA GLY A 217 7.77 14.08 11.26
C GLY A 217 6.30 13.95 10.85
N ALA A 218 5.43 13.56 11.78
CA ALA A 218 3.98 13.49 11.56
C ALA A 218 3.35 14.84 11.17
N THR A 219 3.75 15.94 11.83
CA THR A 219 3.26 17.30 11.50
C THR A 219 3.77 17.75 10.14
N MET A 220 5.02 17.47 9.80
CA MET A 220 5.60 17.80 8.49
C MET A 220 4.91 17.05 7.35
N SER A 221 4.57 15.77 7.56
CA SER A 221 3.83 14.96 6.58
C SER A 221 2.38 15.41 6.39
N SER A 222 1.90 16.32 7.24
CA SER A 222 0.58 16.96 7.17
C SER A 222 0.64 18.37 6.52
N ALA A 223 1.74 18.72 5.83
CA ALA A 223 1.94 20.02 5.22
C ALA A 223 2.42 19.90 3.76
N GLU A 224 2.21 20.94 2.96
CA GLU A 224 2.56 20.98 1.54
C GLU A 224 4.09 21.10 1.30
N PHE A 225 4.57 20.66 0.13
CA PHE A 225 5.97 20.88 -0.27
C PHE A 225 6.23 22.35 -0.64
N ASP A 226 7.34 22.89 -0.11
CA ASP A 226 7.83 24.25 -0.37
C ASP A 226 9.33 24.26 -0.78
N GLU A 227 9.84 25.44 -1.12
CA GLU A 227 11.24 25.66 -1.53
C GLU A 227 12.27 25.32 -0.43
N HIS A 228 11.83 25.13 0.82
CA HIS A 228 12.68 24.82 1.95
C HIS A 228 12.71 23.32 2.30
N ALA A 229 12.05 22.46 1.52
CA ALA A 229 12.02 21.01 1.76
C ALA A 229 13.42 20.38 1.90
N ALA A 230 14.41 20.84 1.11
CA ALA A 230 15.79 20.34 1.20
C ALA A 230 16.46 20.61 2.56
N SER A 231 16.08 21.70 3.24
CA SER A 231 16.61 22.05 4.58
C SER A 231 16.12 21.08 5.67
N LYS A 232 15.06 20.30 5.40
CA LYS A 232 14.50 19.31 6.31
C LYS A 232 15.20 17.95 6.23
N ARG A 233 16.20 17.76 5.36
CA ARG A 233 16.93 16.48 5.23
C ARG A 233 17.45 15.88 6.55
N PRO A 234 17.98 16.64 7.53
CA PRO A 234 18.43 16.07 8.80
C PRO A 234 17.33 15.45 9.67
N THR A 235 16.06 15.71 9.34
CA THR A 235 14.90 15.15 10.06
C THR A 235 14.47 13.79 9.50
N VAL A 236 14.97 13.36 8.34
CA VAL A 236 14.69 12.03 7.78
C VAL A 236 15.46 10.99 8.58
N GLN A 237 14.73 10.04 9.13
CA GLN A 237 15.24 8.99 10.01
C GLN A 237 16.10 8.00 9.22
N VAL A 238 16.99 7.29 9.91
CA VAL A 238 17.77 6.20 9.36
C VAL A 238 17.29 4.92 10.00
N GLY A 239 16.87 3.95 9.19
CA GLY A 239 16.46 2.64 9.67
C GLY A 239 17.65 1.69 9.85
N ASP A 240 17.57 0.80 10.83
CA ASP A 240 18.52 -0.29 11.06
C ASP A 240 17.86 -1.67 10.87
N PRO A 241 17.89 -2.23 9.64
CA PRO A 241 17.23 -3.49 9.35
C PRO A 241 17.83 -4.69 10.12
N PHE A 242 19.07 -4.59 10.60
CA PHE A 242 19.67 -5.67 11.39
C PHE A 242 19.05 -5.72 12.79
N THR A 243 18.88 -4.56 13.42
CA THR A 243 18.16 -4.48 14.70
C THR A 243 16.70 -4.86 14.55
N GLU A 244 16.03 -4.47 13.46
CA GLU A 244 14.65 -4.89 13.17
C GLU A 244 14.52 -6.42 13.06
N LYS A 245 15.50 -7.08 12.42
CA LYS A 245 15.51 -8.55 12.38
C LYS A 245 15.60 -9.17 13.77
N LEU A 246 16.47 -8.66 14.64
CA LEU A 246 16.57 -9.14 16.02
C LEU A 246 15.26 -8.89 16.77
N LEU A 247 14.64 -7.73 16.56
CA LEU A 247 13.37 -7.34 17.17
C LEU A 247 12.22 -8.26 16.76
N ILE A 248 12.13 -8.62 15.48
CA ILE A 248 11.16 -9.60 14.96
C ILE A 248 11.32 -10.94 15.69
N GLU A 249 12.53 -11.49 15.74
CA GLU A 249 12.73 -12.81 16.35
C GLU A 249 12.49 -12.80 17.87
N ALA A 250 12.91 -11.74 18.57
CA ALA A 250 12.65 -11.56 19.99
C ALA A 250 11.14 -11.43 20.30
N CYS A 251 10.41 -10.64 19.51
CA CYS A 251 8.96 -10.49 19.66
C CYS A 251 8.23 -11.81 19.41
N LEU A 252 8.56 -12.52 18.33
CA LEU A 252 7.94 -13.81 18.02
C LEU A 252 8.26 -14.89 19.07
N GLU A 253 9.48 -14.89 19.63
CA GLU A 253 9.85 -15.77 20.76
C GLU A 253 9.04 -15.43 22.02
N LEU A 254 8.87 -14.14 22.34
CA LEU A 254 8.04 -13.71 23.46
C LEU A 254 6.56 -14.07 23.26
N MET A 255 6.04 -13.90 22.05
CA MET A 255 4.66 -14.22 21.69
C MET A 255 4.35 -15.73 21.77
N ALA A 256 5.36 -16.58 21.69
CA ALA A 256 5.19 -18.01 21.96
C ALA A 256 4.91 -18.32 23.45
N THR A 257 5.13 -17.35 24.35
CA THR A 257 4.84 -17.45 25.78
C THR A 257 3.42 -16.96 26.12
N ASP A 258 3.17 -16.67 27.39
CA ASP A 258 1.96 -16.02 27.91
C ASP A 258 2.27 -14.67 28.59
N ALA A 259 3.43 -14.06 28.32
CA ALA A 259 3.93 -12.88 29.02
C ALA A 259 3.25 -11.56 28.64
N ILE A 260 2.79 -11.44 27.39
CA ILE A 260 2.28 -10.18 26.83
C ILE A 260 0.81 -9.97 27.26
N VAL A 261 0.52 -8.77 27.73
CA VAL A 261 -0.86 -8.28 27.91
C VAL A 261 -1.26 -7.41 26.72
N ALA A 262 -0.39 -6.48 26.34
CA ALA A 262 -0.54 -5.62 25.16
C ALA A 262 0.82 -5.33 24.56
N ILE A 263 0.83 -5.04 23.26
CA ILE A 263 2.03 -4.72 22.49
C ILE A 263 1.67 -3.67 21.44
N GLN A 264 2.57 -2.71 21.21
CA GLN A 264 2.40 -1.67 20.22
C GLN A 264 3.75 -1.31 19.62
N ASP A 265 3.80 -1.10 18.31
CA ASP A 265 4.96 -0.53 17.64
C ASP A 265 5.08 0.97 17.97
N MET A 266 6.29 1.51 17.79
CA MET A 266 6.59 2.93 17.97
C MET A 266 6.98 3.56 16.63
N GLY A 267 5.98 3.98 15.86
CA GLY A 267 6.13 4.70 14.60
C GLY A 267 6.02 6.23 14.75
N ALA A 268 5.12 6.84 13.98
CA ALA A 268 4.83 8.27 14.04
C ALA A 268 4.41 8.69 15.45
N ALA A 269 4.93 9.82 15.93
CA ALA A 269 4.79 10.29 17.32
C ALA A 269 5.41 9.38 18.42
N GLY A 270 6.09 8.28 18.06
CA GLY A 270 6.91 7.48 18.98
C GLY A 270 6.21 7.05 20.27
N LEU A 271 6.83 7.36 21.42
CA LEU A 271 6.27 7.02 22.74
C LEU A 271 4.88 7.62 22.97
N THR A 272 4.59 8.77 22.37
CA THR A 272 3.32 9.46 22.56
C THR A 272 2.16 8.65 22.01
N SER A 273 2.18 8.30 20.71
CA SER A 273 1.09 7.54 20.09
C SER A 273 0.96 6.17 20.72
N SER A 274 2.05 5.42 20.86
CA SER A 274 2.00 4.06 21.39
C SER A 274 1.44 4.01 22.81
N ALA A 275 1.85 4.92 23.71
CA ALA A 275 1.36 4.95 25.07
C ALA A 275 -0.11 5.39 25.16
N VAL A 276 -0.49 6.42 24.38
CA VAL A 276 -1.86 6.96 24.39
C VAL A 276 -2.85 5.96 23.79
N GLU A 277 -2.53 5.35 22.66
CA GLU A 277 -3.39 4.36 22.01
C GLU A 277 -3.56 3.11 22.87
N MET A 278 -2.45 2.58 23.40
CA MET A 278 -2.46 1.38 24.23
C MET A 278 -3.31 1.57 25.49
N ALA A 279 -3.10 2.68 26.21
CA ALA A 279 -3.85 2.99 27.42
C ALA A 279 -5.31 3.37 27.12
N GLY A 280 -5.54 4.16 26.07
CA GLY A 280 -6.87 4.60 25.64
C GLY A 280 -7.77 3.44 25.23
N LYS A 281 -7.29 2.52 24.38
CA LYS A 281 -8.03 1.30 23.99
C LYS A 281 -8.32 0.39 25.19
N GLY A 282 -7.41 0.37 26.16
CA GLY A 282 -7.57 -0.38 27.40
C GLY A 282 -8.52 0.23 28.43
N GLY A 283 -8.87 1.51 28.29
CA GLY A 283 -9.64 2.24 29.30
C GLY A 283 -8.89 2.41 30.63
N VAL A 284 -7.55 2.45 30.60
CA VAL A 284 -6.67 2.57 31.77
C VAL A 284 -5.83 3.84 31.70
N GLY A 285 -5.21 4.24 32.81
CA GLY A 285 -4.17 5.26 32.83
C GLY A 285 -2.78 4.66 32.59
N ILE A 286 -1.79 5.52 32.33
CA ILE A 286 -0.39 5.14 32.14
C ILE A 286 0.55 6.18 32.76
N GLU A 287 1.50 5.75 33.56
CA GLU A 287 2.58 6.59 34.08
C GLU A 287 3.92 6.15 33.50
N LEU A 288 4.66 7.09 32.89
CA LEU A 288 6.00 6.87 32.34
C LEU A 288 7.05 7.69 33.11
N ASP A 289 8.20 7.07 33.36
CA ASP A 289 9.41 7.65 33.93
C ASP A 289 10.48 7.71 32.83
N LEU A 290 10.69 8.89 32.26
CA LEU A 290 11.60 9.11 31.15
C LEU A 290 13.07 8.96 31.53
N ASP A 291 13.41 9.01 32.83
CA ASP A 291 14.78 8.75 33.29
C ASP A 291 15.19 7.28 33.02
N ARG A 292 14.21 6.40 32.74
CA ARG A 292 14.42 4.98 32.43
C ARG A 292 14.40 4.66 30.95
N VAL A 293 14.04 5.61 30.09
CA VAL A 293 13.99 5.38 28.64
C VAL A 293 15.43 5.24 28.12
N PRO A 294 15.76 4.16 27.37
CA PRO A 294 17.07 4.03 26.74
C PRO A 294 17.32 5.16 25.74
N GLN A 295 18.43 5.89 25.93
CA GLN A 295 18.77 7.08 25.14
C GLN A 295 20.09 6.91 24.39
N ARG A 296 20.14 7.39 23.14
CA ARG A 296 21.36 7.46 22.33
C ARG A 296 22.11 8.78 22.53
N GLU A 297 21.38 9.84 22.87
CA GLU A 297 21.91 11.19 23.06
C GLU A 297 21.73 11.66 24.50
N THR A 298 22.71 12.39 25.02
CA THR A 298 22.64 12.95 26.38
C THR A 298 21.79 14.22 26.43
N GLY A 299 21.12 14.44 27.57
CA GLY A 299 20.41 15.69 27.84
C GLY A 299 19.18 15.91 26.95
N MET A 300 18.53 14.82 26.54
CA MET A 300 17.24 14.92 25.87
C MET A 300 16.18 15.44 26.85
N THR A 301 15.30 16.30 26.35
CA THR A 301 14.16 16.81 27.09
C THR A 301 12.99 15.82 27.04
N ALA A 302 12.02 15.96 27.95
CA ALA A 302 10.81 15.15 27.93
C ALA A 302 10.03 15.31 26.61
N TYR A 303 10.00 16.53 26.08
CA TYR A 303 9.45 16.84 24.77
C TYR A 303 10.13 16.03 23.65
N GLU A 304 11.47 16.03 23.60
CA GLU A 304 12.23 15.31 22.57
C GLU A 304 12.06 13.79 22.68
N MET A 305 12.06 13.23 23.90
CA MET A 305 11.88 11.78 24.10
C MET A 305 10.48 11.30 23.72
N MET A 306 9.44 12.06 24.11
CA MET A 306 8.05 11.68 23.83
C MET A 306 7.69 11.75 22.35
N LEU A 307 8.30 12.68 21.60
CA LEU A 307 8.00 12.92 20.17
C LEU A 307 9.05 12.35 19.22
N SER A 308 10.09 11.72 19.73
CA SER A 308 11.10 11.07 18.90
C SER A 308 10.48 9.92 18.12
N GLU A 309 10.77 9.88 16.83
CA GLU A 309 10.37 8.84 15.88
C GLU A 309 11.58 7.94 15.51
N SER A 310 12.53 7.76 16.44
CA SER A 310 13.60 6.75 16.28
C SER A 310 13.00 5.39 15.91
N GLN A 311 13.66 4.67 15.00
CA GLN A 311 13.17 3.43 14.41
C GLN A 311 13.46 2.20 15.30
N GLU A 312 12.89 1.04 14.94
CA GLU A 312 13.12 -0.27 15.58
C GLU A 312 12.81 -0.29 17.10
N ARG A 313 11.65 0.24 17.50
CA ARG A 313 11.21 0.30 18.92
C ARG A 313 9.82 -0.25 19.11
N MET A 314 9.58 -0.85 20.28
CA MET A 314 8.27 -1.35 20.70
C MET A 314 7.96 -0.94 22.13
N LEU A 315 6.67 -0.77 22.41
CA LEU A 315 6.13 -0.60 23.76
C LEU A 315 5.27 -1.81 24.11
N MET A 316 5.42 -2.35 25.32
CA MET A 316 4.69 -3.54 25.77
C MET A 316 4.15 -3.37 27.18
N VAL A 317 3.00 -3.97 27.45
CA VAL A 317 2.54 -4.25 28.82
C VAL A 317 2.72 -5.73 29.06
N LEU A 318 3.46 -6.06 30.11
CA LEU A 318 3.75 -7.45 30.47
C LEU A 318 3.02 -7.85 31.74
N LYS A 319 2.77 -9.15 31.90
CA LYS A 319 2.39 -9.72 33.19
C LYS A 319 3.57 -9.55 34.17
N PRO A 320 3.36 -8.99 35.38
CA PRO A 320 4.44 -8.70 36.31
C PRO A 320 5.35 -9.90 36.60
N GLU A 321 4.77 -11.08 36.81
CA GLU A 321 5.47 -12.34 37.09
C GLU A 321 6.26 -12.92 35.90
N ARG A 322 6.06 -12.39 34.69
CA ARG A 322 6.75 -12.80 33.46
C ARG A 322 7.81 -11.81 32.99
N THR A 323 7.98 -10.68 33.67
CA THR A 323 8.91 -9.61 33.27
C THR A 323 10.34 -10.09 33.07
N GLU A 324 10.84 -10.95 33.96
CA GLU A 324 12.22 -11.47 33.85
C GLU A 324 12.37 -12.50 32.73
N VAL A 325 11.30 -13.23 32.39
CA VAL A 325 11.30 -14.11 31.20
C VAL A 325 11.42 -13.26 29.93
N ALA A 326 10.65 -12.16 29.86
CA ALA A 326 10.74 -11.25 28.72
C ALA A 326 12.12 -10.58 28.63
N ARG A 327 12.66 -10.09 29.76
CA ARG A 327 14.02 -9.53 29.83
C ARG A 327 15.05 -10.50 29.27
N ALA A 328 15.04 -11.75 29.72
CA ALA A 328 16.00 -12.76 29.27
C ALA A 328 15.90 -13.03 27.75
N ILE A 329 14.68 -12.95 27.17
CA ILE A 329 14.49 -13.09 25.72
C ILE A 329 15.11 -11.90 24.98
N PHE A 330 14.81 -10.66 25.36
CA PHE A 330 15.37 -9.50 24.66
C PHE A 330 16.89 -9.37 24.83
N GLU A 331 17.43 -9.67 26.01
CA GLU A 331 18.88 -9.70 26.25
C GLU A 331 19.59 -10.78 25.42
N LYS A 332 18.97 -11.96 25.25
CA LYS A 332 19.48 -13.03 24.36
C LYS A 332 19.62 -12.56 22.91
N TRP A 333 18.71 -11.70 22.45
CA TRP A 333 18.72 -11.11 21.11
C TRP A 333 19.50 -9.79 21.04
N GLU A 334 20.23 -9.42 22.09
CA GLU A 334 21.06 -8.20 22.17
C GLU A 334 20.25 -6.89 22.03
N LEU A 335 18.99 -6.89 22.47
CA LEU A 335 18.10 -5.73 22.45
C LEU A 335 18.01 -5.07 23.82
N ASP A 336 17.93 -3.72 23.85
CA ASP A 336 17.70 -3.01 25.11
C ASP A 336 16.31 -3.36 25.68
N PHE A 337 16.23 -3.47 27.00
CA PHE A 337 15.00 -3.74 27.74
C PHE A 337 14.91 -2.83 28.96
N ALA A 338 13.87 -2.01 29.03
CA ALA A 338 13.66 -1.10 30.15
C ALA A 338 12.20 -1.07 30.61
N ILE A 339 11.98 -1.21 31.92
CA ILE A 339 10.67 -0.93 32.52
C ILE A 339 10.57 0.59 32.69
N VAL A 340 9.85 1.23 31.78
CA VAL A 340 9.73 2.68 31.68
C VAL A 340 8.50 3.22 32.41
N GLY A 341 7.61 2.35 32.90
CA GLY A 341 6.38 2.82 33.52
C GLY A 341 5.50 1.70 34.05
N HIS A 342 4.25 2.06 34.37
CA HIS A 342 3.21 1.12 34.77
C HIS A 342 1.81 1.65 34.42
N LEU A 343 0.86 0.74 34.31
CA LEU A 343 -0.56 1.09 34.14
C LEU A 343 -1.16 1.60 35.45
N THR A 344 -2.08 2.56 35.36
CA THR A 344 -2.74 3.19 36.51
C THR A 344 -4.26 3.17 36.35
N ASP A 345 -4.99 3.45 37.42
CA ASP A 345 -6.45 3.58 37.45
C ASP A 345 -6.94 5.03 37.29
N THR A 346 -6.03 5.95 36.95
CA THR A 346 -6.32 7.40 36.93
C THR A 346 -7.01 7.86 35.64
N ALA A 347 -7.02 7.03 34.59
CA ALA A 347 -7.43 7.39 33.23
C ALA A 347 -6.65 8.58 32.63
N ARG A 348 -5.40 8.76 33.07
CA ARG A 348 -4.50 9.85 32.64
C ARG A 348 -3.18 9.28 32.14
N ILE A 349 -2.54 10.02 31.24
CA ILE A 349 -1.13 9.84 30.90
C ILE A 349 -0.30 10.82 31.71
N THR A 350 0.56 10.30 32.58
CA THR A 350 1.46 11.09 33.43
C THR A 350 2.90 10.79 33.04
N ILE A 351 3.65 11.84 32.68
CA ILE A 351 5.04 11.73 32.24
C ILE A 351 5.94 12.42 33.26
N LYS A 352 6.88 11.67 33.83
CA LYS A 352 7.88 12.15 34.78
C LYS A 352 9.26 12.17 34.15
N HIS A 353 10.05 13.18 34.46
CA HIS A 353 11.45 13.30 34.05
C HIS A 353 12.21 14.12 35.10
N GLN A 354 13.34 13.60 35.59
CA GLN A 354 14.18 14.26 36.59
C GLN A 354 13.41 14.74 37.83
N GLY A 355 12.45 13.92 38.27
CA GLY A 355 11.58 14.21 39.42
C GLY A 355 10.50 15.28 39.19
N GLN A 356 10.35 15.81 37.97
CA GLN A 356 9.28 16.75 37.59
C GLN A 356 8.18 16.03 36.80
N THR A 357 6.93 16.50 36.93
CA THR A 357 5.83 16.07 36.06
C THR A 357 5.79 16.96 34.83
N GLU A 358 6.19 16.40 33.70
CA GLU A 358 6.34 17.10 32.42
C GLU A 358 5.04 17.11 31.62
N ALA A 359 4.20 16.09 31.80
CA ALA A 359 2.86 16.05 31.25
C ALA A 359 1.90 15.29 32.18
N ASP A 360 0.66 15.77 32.26
CA ASP A 360 -0.43 15.13 32.97
C ASP A 360 -1.76 15.40 32.23
N ILE A 361 -2.13 14.49 31.33
CA ILE A 361 -3.21 14.69 30.35
C ILE A 361 -4.32 13.65 30.57
N PRO A 362 -5.61 14.05 30.60
CA PRO A 362 -6.72 13.11 30.50
C PRO A 362 -6.67 12.32 29.17
N LEU A 363 -6.68 10.98 29.22
CA LEU A 363 -6.50 10.15 28.03
C LEU A 363 -7.69 10.18 27.06
N ALA A 364 -8.91 9.99 27.58
CA ALA A 364 -10.10 9.91 26.71
C ALA A 364 -10.29 11.16 25.83
N PRO A 365 -10.24 12.40 26.37
CA PRO A 365 -10.29 13.60 25.53
C PRO A 365 -9.14 13.72 24.52
N LEU A 366 -7.93 13.26 24.85
CA LEU A 366 -6.79 13.31 23.93
C LEU A 366 -7.05 12.49 22.66
N ALA A 367 -7.70 11.33 22.79
CA ALA A 367 -8.05 10.46 21.66
C ALA A 367 -9.39 10.83 21.00
N ASP A 368 -10.44 11.06 21.80
CA ASP A 368 -11.82 11.14 21.33
C ASP A 368 -12.23 12.55 20.84
N GLU A 369 -11.65 13.60 21.43
CA GLU A 369 -11.97 15.00 21.08
C GLU A 369 -11.10 15.55 19.94
N ALA A 370 -10.23 14.70 19.36
CA ALA A 370 -9.50 15.03 18.14
C ALA A 370 -10.51 15.48 17.06
N PRO A 371 -10.30 16.65 16.43
CA PRO A 371 -11.27 17.24 15.51
C PRO A 371 -11.79 16.26 14.47
N LEU A 372 -13.05 16.45 14.09
CA LEU A 372 -13.67 15.72 12.99
C LEU A 372 -14.29 16.74 12.03
N TYR A 373 -13.65 16.92 10.89
CA TYR A 373 -14.05 17.94 9.93
C TYR A 373 -15.00 17.37 8.88
N HIS A 374 -16.08 18.11 8.63
CA HIS A 374 -16.89 17.99 7.42
C HIS A 374 -16.43 19.07 6.46
N ARG A 375 -15.32 18.78 5.75
CA ARG A 375 -14.73 19.72 4.79
C ARG A 375 -15.73 19.99 3.65
N PRO A 376 -15.77 21.22 3.09
CA PRO A 376 -16.56 21.50 1.90
C PRO A 376 -16.13 20.59 0.74
N MET A 377 -17.09 20.19 -0.11
CA MET A 377 -16.82 19.30 -1.25
C MET A 377 -17.48 19.85 -2.52
N THR A 378 -16.74 19.80 -3.62
CA THR A 378 -17.23 20.05 -4.98
C THR A 378 -17.01 18.80 -5.81
N HIS A 379 -18.11 18.17 -6.25
CA HIS A 379 -18.05 16.97 -7.08
C HIS A 379 -17.84 17.32 -8.55
N ALA A 380 -16.83 16.73 -9.18
CA ALA A 380 -16.60 16.89 -10.60
C ALA A 380 -17.70 16.17 -11.40
N LYS A 381 -18.09 16.75 -12.54
CA LYS A 381 -18.96 16.05 -13.48
C LYS A 381 -18.12 15.04 -14.26
N PRO A 382 -18.51 13.75 -14.31
CA PRO A 382 -17.83 12.77 -15.15
C PRO A 382 -17.72 13.26 -16.60
N PRO A 383 -16.54 13.13 -17.22
CA PRO A 383 -16.34 13.50 -18.62
C PRO A 383 -17.19 12.60 -19.54
N ALA A 384 -17.45 13.08 -20.75
CA ALA A 384 -18.10 12.26 -21.77
C ALA A 384 -17.14 11.17 -22.26
N ARG A 385 -17.70 10.09 -22.80
CA ARG A 385 -16.89 9.08 -23.51
C ARG A 385 -16.14 9.73 -24.67
N LEU A 386 -14.92 9.26 -24.91
CA LEU A 386 -14.12 9.71 -26.03
C LEU A 386 -14.79 9.32 -27.36
N GLY A 387 -14.80 10.24 -28.32
CA GLY A 387 -15.21 9.94 -29.68
C GLY A 387 -14.15 9.12 -30.45
N PRO A 388 -14.39 8.82 -31.73
CA PRO A 388 -13.41 8.13 -32.57
C PRO A 388 -12.09 8.91 -32.64
N VAL A 389 -10.97 8.20 -32.53
CA VAL A 389 -9.62 8.74 -32.68
C VAL A 389 -8.93 8.02 -33.84
N ALA A 390 -8.11 8.73 -34.61
CA ALA A 390 -7.30 8.13 -35.64
C ALA A 390 -6.00 7.58 -35.04
N ASP A 391 -5.49 6.49 -35.60
CA ASP A 391 -4.18 5.95 -35.22
C ASP A 391 -3.07 6.61 -36.04
N PRO A 392 -2.18 7.41 -35.43
CA PRO A 392 -1.14 8.13 -36.15
C PRO A 392 0.10 7.28 -36.46
N GLU A 393 0.33 6.18 -35.73
CA GLU A 393 1.56 5.39 -35.82
C GLU A 393 1.35 4.02 -36.49
N GLY A 394 0.13 3.47 -36.40
CA GLY A 394 -0.17 2.11 -36.83
C GLY A 394 0.11 1.07 -35.73
N ILE A 395 -0.55 -0.08 -35.81
CA ILE A 395 -0.58 -1.09 -34.73
C ILE A 395 0.81 -1.57 -34.31
N GLU A 396 1.68 -1.92 -35.26
CA GLU A 396 3.04 -2.42 -34.96
C GLU A 396 3.88 -1.38 -34.21
N HIS A 397 3.89 -0.14 -34.70
CA HIS A 397 4.65 0.94 -34.09
C HIS A 397 4.08 1.33 -32.73
N ALA A 398 2.75 1.45 -32.61
CA ALA A 398 2.08 1.75 -31.36
C ALA A 398 2.37 0.69 -30.28
N LEU A 399 2.35 -0.59 -30.63
CA LEU A 399 2.71 -1.68 -29.71
C LEU A 399 4.15 -1.54 -29.20
N LEU A 400 5.12 -1.34 -30.10
CA LEU A 400 6.52 -1.20 -29.70
C LEU A 400 6.77 0.09 -28.89
N HIS A 401 6.10 1.18 -29.23
CA HIS A 401 6.19 2.44 -28.49
C HIS A 401 5.61 2.29 -27.08
N LEU A 402 4.43 1.67 -26.94
CA LEU A 402 3.82 1.39 -25.66
C LEU A 402 4.68 0.48 -24.78
N LEU A 403 5.21 -0.63 -25.33
CA LEU A 403 6.10 -1.52 -24.58
C LEU A 403 7.38 -0.84 -24.09
N ALA A 404 7.85 0.18 -24.80
CA ALA A 404 9.01 1.00 -24.41
C ALA A 404 8.65 2.14 -23.43
N SER A 405 7.37 2.39 -23.20
CA SER A 405 6.90 3.49 -22.36
C SER A 405 7.23 3.22 -20.88
N PRO A 406 7.44 4.28 -20.07
CA PRO A 406 7.73 4.13 -18.65
C PRO A 406 6.66 3.34 -17.90
N ASP A 407 5.39 3.34 -18.31
CA ASP A 407 4.30 2.66 -17.59
C ASP A 407 4.16 1.17 -17.94
N LEU A 408 4.67 0.72 -19.09
CA LEU A 408 4.56 -0.69 -19.52
C LEU A 408 5.91 -1.41 -19.65
N ALA A 409 7.03 -0.69 -19.58
CA ALA A 409 8.35 -1.30 -19.61
C ALA A 409 8.56 -2.30 -18.46
N SER A 410 9.40 -3.31 -18.66
CA SER A 410 9.72 -4.31 -17.63
C SER A 410 10.22 -3.64 -16.35
N ARG A 411 9.68 -4.03 -15.19
CA ARG A 411 10.24 -3.61 -13.88
C ARG A 411 11.34 -4.55 -13.38
N ALA A 412 11.91 -5.39 -14.26
CA ALA A 412 12.99 -6.32 -13.90
C ALA A 412 14.19 -5.64 -13.26
N TRP A 413 14.53 -4.44 -13.73
CA TRP A 413 15.58 -3.65 -13.09
C TRP A 413 15.28 -3.36 -11.61
N ILE A 414 14.01 -3.14 -11.24
CA ILE A 414 13.56 -2.89 -9.87
C ILE A 414 13.59 -4.18 -9.05
N TRP A 415 12.83 -5.21 -9.43
CA TRP A 415 12.67 -6.39 -8.59
C TRP A 415 13.90 -7.31 -8.55
N ASN A 416 14.85 -7.21 -9.49
CA ASN A 416 16.13 -7.93 -9.39
C ASN A 416 17.06 -7.36 -8.30
N GLN A 417 16.74 -6.19 -7.75
CA GLN A 417 17.44 -5.63 -6.59
C GLN A 417 16.84 -6.09 -5.26
N TYR A 418 15.69 -6.75 -5.31
CA TYR A 418 15.00 -7.30 -4.14
C TYR A 418 15.21 -8.80 -4.08
N ASP A 419 15.43 -9.32 -2.88
CA ASP A 419 15.27 -10.74 -2.64
C ASP A 419 13.77 -11.08 -2.77
N SER A 420 13.46 -12.05 -3.62
CA SER A 420 12.10 -12.57 -3.82
C SER A 420 11.98 -14.06 -3.45
N GLY A 421 13.02 -14.67 -2.90
CA GLY A 421 13.11 -16.12 -2.64
C GLY A 421 13.46 -16.52 -1.21
N VAL A 422 13.88 -15.58 -0.36
CA VAL A 422 14.20 -15.83 1.05
C VAL A 422 13.00 -16.44 1.77
N GLY A 423 13.27 -17.44 2.61
CA GLY A 423 12.24 -18.30 3.21
C GLY A 423 11.69 -19.40 2.30
N GLY A 424 11.96 -19.38 0.99
CA GLY A 424 11.61 -20.45 0.05
C GLY A 424 10.11 -20.59 -0.26
N GLN A 425 9.28 -19.62 0.15
CA GLN A 425 7.83 -19.71 0.01
C GLN A 425 7.27 -19.06 -1.25
N THR A 426 8.02 -18.19 -1.93
CA THR A 426 7.58 -17.59 -3.19
C THR A 426 7.42 -18.66 -4.27
N ALA A 427 6.17 -18.93 -4.66
CA ALA A 427 5.83 -19.98 -5.62
C ALA A 427 6.01 -19.54 -7.06
N ARG A 428 5.81 -18.24 -7.33
CA ARG A 428 6.03 -17.61 -8.63
C ARG A 428 6.81 -16.32 -8.43
N ARG A 429 7.82 -16.11 -9.27
CA ARG A 429 8.67 -14.91 -9.21
C ARG A 429 7.91 -13.68 -9.75
N PRO A 430 8.30 -12.46 -9.36
CA PRO A 430 7.80 -11.24 -10.00
C PRO A 430 7.89 -11.32 -11.53
N GLY A 431 6.89 -10.80 -12.23
CA GLY A 431 6.85 -10.82 -13.70
C GLY A 431 6.47 -12.17 -14.32
N THR A 432 5.74 -13.04 -13.60
CA THR A 432 5.28 -14.33 -14.15
C THR A 432 3.79 -14.63 -13.94
N ALA A 433 3.09 -13.77 -13.20
CA ALA A 433 1.66 -13.86 -12.91
C ALA A 433 1.15 -12.47 -12.51
N ASP A 434 -0.17 -12.27 -12.62
CA ASP A 434 -0.87 -11.01 -12.31
C ASP A 434 -0.84 -10.67 -10.81
N ALA A 435 -0.80 -11.69 -9.94
CA ALA A 435 -0.60 -11.53 -8.50
C ALA A 435 0.54 -12.44 -8.02
N ALA A 436 1.27 -11.99 -7.00
CA ALA A 436 2.33 -12.77 -6.40
C ALA A 436 1.74 -13.93 -5.60
N LEU A 437 2.37 -15.11 -5.70
CA LEU A 437 1.91 -16.34 -5.04
C LEU A 437 2.92 -16.80 -3.98
N VAL A 438 2.47 -16.89 -2.73
CA VAL A 438 3.31 -17.20 -1.56
C VAL A 438 2.74 -18.41 -0.84
N ARG A 439 3.54 -19.46 -0.67
CA ARG A 439 3.16 -20.68 0.05
C ARG A 439 2.96 -20.41 1.53
N VAL A 440 1.91 -20.99 2.09
CA VAL A 440 1.70 -21.02 3.54
C VAL A 440 2.38 -22.26 4.10
N GLU A 441 3.39 -22.05 4.94
CA GLU A 441 4.23 -23.12 5.48
C GLU A 441 3.42 -24.23 6.16
N GLY A 442 3.82 -25.49 5.95
CA GLY A 442 3.14 -26.65 6.54
C GLY A 442 1.79 -27.00 5.91
N THR A 443 1.37 -26.31 4.85
CA THR A 443 0.09 -26.53 4.16
C THR A 443 0.26 -26.64 2.63
N LYS A 444 -0.83 -26.97 1.91
CA LYS A 444 -0.88 -26.86 0.44
C LYS A 444 -1.33 -25.48 -0.04
N ARG A 445 -1.76 -24.62 0.90
CA ARG A 445 -2.38 -23.34 0.62
C ARG A 445 -1.34 -22.33 0.13
N GLY A 446 -1.81 -21.40 -0.69
CA GLY A 446 -1.07 -20.22 -1.09
C GLY A 446 -1.86 -18.95 -0.79
N LEU A 447 -1.14 -17.87 -0.54
CA LEU A 447 -1.64 -16.50 -0.59
C LEU A 447 -1.39 -15.94 -1.99
N ALA A 448 -2.37 -15.22 -2.52
CA ALA A 448 -2.23 -14.42 -3.73
C ALA A 448 -2.34 -12.93 -3.34
N VAL A 449 -1.33 -12.13 -3.67
CA VAL A 449 -1.21 -10.75 -3.20
C VAL A 449 -0.82 -9.81 -4.33
N THR A 450 -1.42 -8.64 -4.38
CA THR A 450 -1.24 -7.63 -5.45
C THR A 450 -1.39 -6.22 -4.91
N THR A 451 -0.95 -5.24 -5.68
CA THR A 451 -1.17 -3.81 -5.42
C THR A 451 -1.57 -3.11 -6.72
N ASP A 452 -2.69 -2.39 -6.73
CA ASP A 452 -3.25 -1.83 -7.97
C ASP A 452 -3.88 -0.45 -7.75
N CYS A 453 -3.61 0.47 -8.67
CA CYS A 453 -4.41 1.68 -8.89
C CYS A 453 -4.01 2.37 -10.18
N THR A 454 -4.97 2.61 -11.08
CA THR A 454 -4.80 3.46 -12.26
C THR A 454 -5.12 4.94 -11.97
N PRO A 455 -4.15 5.82 -11.69
CA PRO A 455 -4.44 7.16 -11.14
C PRO A 455 -5.07 8.10 -12.18
N ARG A 456 -4.78 7.89 -13.47
CA ARG A 456 -5.38 8.66 -14.58
C ARG A 456 -6.90 8.46 -14.67
N TYR A 457 -7.40 7.28 -14.31
CA TYR A 457 -8.85 7.05 -14.23
C TYR A 457 -9.45 7.79 -13.04
N CYS A 458 -8.78 7.74 -11.89
CA CYS A 458 -9.21 8.46 -10.69
C CYS A 458 -9.22 9.98 -10.90
N GLN A 459 -8.27 10.51 -11.68
CA GLN A 459 -8.23 11.92 -12.04
C GLN A 459 -9.40 12.33 -12.93
N ALA A 460 -9.78 11.48 -13.89
CA ALA A 460 -10.85 11.75 -14.84
C ALA A 460 -12.25 11.58 -14.22
N ASP A 461 -12.46 10.49 -13.47
CA ASP A 461 -13.68 10.21 -12.71
C ASP A 461 -13.28 9.44 -11.45
N ALA A 462 -13.18 10.15 -10.31
CA ALA A 462 -12.69 9.57 -9.07
C ALA A 462 -13.53 8.38 -8.59
N ARG A 463 -14.85 8.39 -8.81
CA ARG A 463 -15.72 7.28 -8.41
C ARG A 463 -15.49 6.06 -9.30
N MET A 464 -15.40 6.25 -10.61
CA MET A 464 -15.11 5.13 -11.52
C MET A 464 -13.69 4.58 -11.29
N GLY A 465 -12.69 5.45 -11.15
CA GLY A 465 -11.32 5.06 -10.87
C GLY A 465 -11.17 4.34 -9.52
N GLY A 466 -11.82 4.82 -8.46
CA GLY A 466 -11.83 4.12 -7.17
C GLY A 466 -12.49 2.74 -7.22
N ALA A 467 -13.55 2.57 -8.03
CA ALA A 467 -14.14 1.26 -8.28
C ALA A 467 -13.21 0.36 -9.10
N GLN A 468 -12.53 0.93 -10.10
CA GLN A 468 -11.61 0.20 -10.98
C GLN A 468 -10.38 -0.32 -10.22
N ALA A 469 -9.77 0.48 -9.34
CA ALA A 469 -8.61 0.03 -8.56
C ALA A 469 -8.92 -1.21 -7.71
N VAL A 470 -10.11 -1.28 -7.10
CA VAL A 470 -10.57 -2.47 -6.36
C VAL A 470 -10.86 -3.64 -7.30
N ALA A 471 -11.47 -3.36 -8.46
CA ALA A 471 -11.82 -4.38 -9.44
C ALA A 471 -10.56 -5.03 -10.04
N GLU A 472 -9.53 -4.26 -10.37
CA GLU A 472 -8.25 -4.74 -10.90
C GLU A 472 -7.50 -5.58 -9.87
N ALA A 473 -7.37 -5.13 -8.61
CA ALA A 473 -6.78 -5.96 -7.55
C ALA A 473 -7.51 -7.31 -7.36
N TRP A 474 -8.84 -7.29 -7.45
CA TRP A 474 -9.64 -8.51 -7.41
C TRP A 474 -9.41 -9.40 -8.64
N ARG A 475 -9.27 -8.79 -9.82
CA ARG A 475 -9.03 -9.44 -11.12
C ARG A 475 -7.66 -10.11 -11.18
N ASN A 476 -6.61 -9.42 -10.73
CA ASN A 476 -5.25 -9.93 -10.71
C ASN A 476 -5.09 -11.14 -9.78
N ILE A 477 -5.71 -11.10 -8.60
CA ILE A 477 -5.80 -12.29 -7.73
C ILE A 477 -6.58 -13.41 -8.43
N THR A 478 -7.70 -13.09 -9.06
CA THR A 478 -8.56 -14.04 -9.76
C THR A 478 -7.85 -14.73 -10.92
N ALA A 479 -7.04 -14.01 -11.70
CA ALA A 479 -6.28 -14.55 -12.83
C ALA A 479 -5.28 -15.65 -12.40
N THR A 480 -4.87 -15.69 -11.13
CA THR A 480 -4.04 -16.79 -10.60
C THR A 480 -4.83 -18.03 -10.21
N GLY A 481 -6.17 -17.95 -10.13
CA GLY A 481 -7.07 -18.98 -9.61
C GLY A 481 -7.35 -18.90 -8.10
N ALA A 482 -6.76 -17.91 -7.41
CA ALA A 482 -7.00 -17.66 -6.00
C ALA A 482 -8.30 -16.87 -5.77
N LYS A 483 -8.97 -17.12 -4.64
CA LYS A 483 -10.16 -16.40 -4.20
C LYS A 483 -9.76 -15.12 -3.46
N PRO A 484 -10.15 -13.93 -3.92
CA PRO A 484 -9.94 -12.67 -3.18
C PRO A 484 -10.68 -12.69 -1.83
N LEU A 485 -10.07 -12.16 -0.78
CA LEU A 485 -10.62 -12.14 0.58
C LEU A 485 -10.76 -10.74 1.16
N ALA A 486 -9.73 -9.90 1.13
CA ALA A 486 -9.79 -8.56 1.68
C ALA A 486 -8.77 -7.60 1.06
N VAL A 487 -9.01 -6.30 1.24
CA VAL A 487 -8.10 -5.24 0.81
C VAL A 487 -7.55 -4.45 1.99
N THR A 488 -6.36 -3.91 1.80
CA THR A 488 -5.84 -2.76 2.51
C THR A 488 -5.76 -1.57 1.54
N ASP A 489 -6.29 -0.41 1.92
CA ASP A 489 -6.24 0.78 1.06
C ASP A 489 -5.18 1.78 1.53
N ASN A 490 -4.49 2.43 0.60
CA ASN A 490 -3.59 3.52 0.90
C ASN A 490 -3.92 4.73 0.04
N LEU A 491 -4.63 5.68 0.65
CA LEU A 491 -5.26 6.82 0.00
C LEU A 491 -4.30 8.00 -0.08
N ASN A 492 -3.76 8.30 -1.26
CA ASN A 492 -2.89 9.46 -1.47
C ASN A 492 -3.62 10.55 -2.26
N PHE A 493 -3.84 11.70 -1.63
CA PHE A 493 -4.54 12.84 -2.24
C PHE A 493 -3.85 14.17 -1.87
N GLY A 494 -4.20 15.24 -2.60
CA GLY A 494 -3.74 16.60 -2.35
C GLY A 494 -4.29 17.22 -1.06
N ASN A 495 -4.25 18.56 -0.97
CA ASN A 495 -4.77 19.28 0.20
C ASN A 495 -6.30 19.14 0.34
N PRO A 496 -6.82 18.54 1.44
CA PRO A 496 -8.25 18.28 1.67
C PRO A 496 -9.07 19.54 2.00
N GLU A 497 -8.42 20.69 2.19
CA GLU A 497 -9.09 21.97 2.43
C GLU A 497 -9.66 22.57 1.13
N LYS A 498 -9.15 22.12 -0.03
CA LYS A 498 -9.66 22.48 -1.34
C LYS A 498 -10.91 21.65 -1.66
N PRO A 499 -12.08 22.27 -1.90
CA PRO A 499 -13.34 21.54 -2.10
C PRO A 499 -13.31 20.50 -3.21
N GLU A 500 -12.59 20.76 -4.30
CA GLU A 500 -12.42 19.84 -5.42
C GLU A 500 -11.61 18.58 -5.05
N ILE A 501 -10.56 18.72 -4.23
CA ILE A 501 -9.75 17.57 -3.78
C ILE A 501 -10.54 16.72 -2.79
N MET A 502 -11.26 17.36 -1.87
CA MET A 502 -12.12 16.63 -0.93
C MET A 502 -13.27 15.91 -1.65
N GLY A 503 -13.84 16.54 -2.69
CA GLY A 503 -14.83 15.92 -3.57
C GLY A 503 -14.29 14.67 -4.28
N GLN A 504 -13.09 14.78 -4.87
CA GLN A 504 -12.39 13.63 -5.47
C GLN A 504 -12.15 12.50 -4.47
N PHE A 505 -11.66 12.80 -3.27
CA PHE A 505 -11.42 11.82 -2.21
C PHE A 505 -12.71 11.08 -1.81
N ALA A 506 -13.79 11.83 -1.57
CA ALA A 506 -15.08 11.25 -1.19
C ALA A 506 -15.67 10.37 -2.30
N ASP A 507 -15.56 10.80 -3.56
CA ASP A 507 -16.04 10.04 -4.72
C ASP A 507 -15.22 8.76 -4.96
N ALA A 508 -13.89 8.81 -4.79
CA ALA A 508 -13.02 7.64 -4.85
C ALA A 508 -13.39 6.59 -3.80
N ILE A 509 -13.53 6.99 -2.53
CA ILE A 509 -13.97 6.10 -1.44
C ILE A 509 -15.34 5.49 -1.75
N LYS A 510 -16.25 6.28 -2.31
CA LYS A 510 -17.58 5.79 -2.70
C LYS A 510 -17.47 4.69 -3.76
N GLY A 511 -16.65 4.91 -4.79
CA GLY A 511 -16.37 3.92 -5.84
C GLY A 511 -15.77 2.63 -5.28
N MET A 512 -14.73 2.76 -4.44
CA MET A 512 -14.12 1.64 -3.75
C MET A 512 -15.14 0.85 -2.93
N GLY A 513 -15.95 1.54 -2.12
CA GLY A 513 -16.97 0.89 -1.30
C GLY A 513 -18.03 0.16 -2.12
N GLU A 514 -18.40 0.69 -3.29
CA GLU A 514 -19.31 0.02 -4.23
C GLU A 514 -18.70 -1.28 -4.77
N ALA A 515 -17.44 -1.23 -5.21
CA ALA A 515 -16.69 -2.39 -5.70
C ALA A 515 -16.47 -3.45 -4.61
N CYS A 516 -15.98 -3.06 -3.43
CA CYS A 516 -15.76 -3.97 -2.30
C CYS A 516 -17.04 -4.72 -1.90
N ARG A 517 -18.21 -4.06 -1.90
CA ARG A 517 -19.50 -4.73 -1.63
C ARG A 517 -19.89 -5.66 -2.76
N ALA A 518 -19.75 -5.22 -4.00
CA ALA A 518 -20.15 -6.01 -5.17
C ALA A 518 -19.27 -7.24 -5.37
N LEU A 519 -18.02 -7.24 -4.92
CA LEU A 519 -17.02 -8.29 -5.11
C LEU A 519 -16.70 -9.10 -3.85
N ASP A 520 -17.39 -8.84 -2.73
CA ASP A 520 -17.10 -9.41 -1.40
C ASP A 520 -15.63 -9.27 -1.01
N PHE A 521 -15.10 -8.05 -1.13
CA PHE A 521 -13.69 -7.76 -0.94
C PHE A 521 -13.52 -6.62 0.09
N PRO A 522 -13.88 -6.85 1.37
CA PRO A 522 -13.93 -5.83 2.41
C PRO A 522 -12.56 -5.20 2.70
N VAL A 523 -12.60 -3.96 3.19
CA VAL A 523 -11.44 -3.21 3.66
C VAL A 523 -11.13 -3.60 5.11
N VAL A 524 -9.94 -4.12 5.38
CA VAL A 524 -9.55 -4.58 6.72
C VAL A 524 -8.50 -3.70 7.41
N SER A 525 -7.77 -2.90 6.65
CA SER A 525 -6.76 -1.95 7.15
C SER A 525 -6.48 -0.90 6.09
N GLY A 526 -5.72 0.13 6.43
CA GLY A 526 -5.29 1.11 5.43
C GLY A 526 -4.50 2.26 6.01
N ASN A 527 -4.19 3.22 5.15
CA ASN A 527 -3.48 4.46 5.45
C ASN A 527 -4.05 5.62 4.62
N VAL A 528 -3.94 6.84 5.13
CA VAL A 528 -4.34 8.04 4.40
C VAL A 528 -3.20 9.06 4.43
N SER A 529 -2.75 9.43 3.24
CA SER A 529 -1.75 10.45 3.00
C SER A 529 -2.44 11.63 2.28
N LEU A 530 -2.64 12.74 3.00
CA LEU A 530 -3.21 13.98 2.47
C LEU A 530 -2.11 15.02 2.27
N TYR A 531 -2.47 16.17 1.70
CA TYR A 531 -1.54 17.28 1.43
C TYR A 531 -0.42 16.94 0.43
N ASN A 532 -0.61 15.88 -0.39
CA ASN A 532 0.35 15.54 -1.44
C ASN A 532 0.27 16.52 -2.62
N GLN A 533 0.93 17.66 -2.50
CA GLN A 533 1.05 18.65 -3.56
C GLN A 533 2.38 19.40 -3.48
N THR A 534 2.81 19.92 -4.62
CA THR A 534 4.07 20.67 -4.75
C THR A 534 3.77 22.13 -5.06
N SER A 535 4.28 23.04 -4.25
CA SER A 535 4.25 24.48 -4.55
C SER A 535 5.51 24.89 -5.31
N HIS A 536 5.32 25.50 -6.47
CA HIS A 536 6.40 25.97 -7.34
C HIS A 536 6.74 27.44 -7.04
N PRO A 537 7.98 27.87 -7.35
CA PRO A 537 8.43 29.27 -7.14
C PRO A 537 7.58 30.34 -7.84
N ASN A 538 6.88 29.96 -8.90
CA ASN A 538 5.97 30.85 -9.63
C ASN A 538 4.58 31.00 -8.96
N GLY A 539 4.39 30.41 -7.78
CA GLY A 539 3.13 30.43 -7.02
C GLY A 539 2.08 29.42 -7.48
N LEU A 540 2.37 28.58 -8.49
CA LEU A 540 1.50 27.47 -8.88
C LEU A 540 1.66 26.31 -7.89
N SER A 541 0.56 25.68 -7.49
CA SER A 541 0.58 24.45 -6.71
C SER A 541 -0.04 23.32 -7.52
N VAL A 542 0.71 22.23 -7.66
CA VAL A 542 0.30 21.04 -8.43
C VAL A 542 0.09 19.89 -7.46
N SER A 543 -1.15 19.40 -7.39
CA SER A 543 -1.46 18.18 -6.65
C SER A 543 -1.08 16.94 -7.45
N ILE A 544 -0.74 15.87 -6.75
CA ILE A 544 -0.64 14.54 -7.36
C ILE A 544 -1.97 14.14 -8.01
N LEU A 545 -1.94 13.12 -8.88
CA LEU A 545 -3.19 12.47 -9.27
C LEU A 545 -3.78 11.74 -8.05
N PRO A 546 -5.12 11.73 -7.88
CA PRO A 546 -5.76 10.96 -6.81
C PRO A 546 -5.39 9.48 -6.95
N THR A 547 -4.79 8.91 -5.91
CA THR A 547 -4.21 7.56 -5.94
C THR A 547 -4.68 6.74 -4.73
N PRO A 548 -5.90 6.17 -4.79
CA PRO A 548 -6.38 5.21 -3.80
C PRO A 548 -5.78 3.81 -4.11
N ALA A 549 -4.50 3.61 -3.77
CA ALA A 549 -3.82 2.34 -4.03
C ALA A 549 -4.45 1.21 -3.21
N ILE A 550 -4.70 0.06 -3.86
CA ILE A 550 -5.35 -1.10 -3.24
C ILE A 550 -4.35 -2.24 -3.11
N GLY A 551 -4.05 -2.66 -1.88
CA GLY A 551 -3.34 -3.90 -1.60
C GLY A 551 -4.33 -5.05 -1.43
N GLY A 552 -4.37 -5.99 -2.37
CA GLY A 552 -5.28 -7.12 -2.34
C GLY A 552 -4.66 -8.37 -1.71
N LEU A 553 -5.46 -9.13 -0.94
CA LEU A 553 -5.10 -10.46 -0.46
C LEU A 553 -6.18 -11.49 -0.78
N GLY A 554 -5.76 -12.62 -1.34
CA GLY A 554 -6.57 -13.78 -1.62
C GLY A 554 -5.90 -15.10 -1.24
N VAL A 555 -6.66 -16.18 -1.35
CA VAL A 555 -6.24 -17.53 -0.94
C VAL A 555 -6.49 -18.54 -2.04
N ILE A 556 -5.57 -19.48 -2.21
CA ILE A 556 -5.76 -20.69 -3.02
C ILE A 556 -5.50 -21.93 -2.17
N GLU A 557 -6.46 -22.85 -2.10
CA GLU A 557 -6.38 -24.03 -1.23
C GLU A 557 -5.23 -24.98 -1.60
N ASP A 558 -4.98 -25.13 -2.91
CA ASP A 558 -3.85 -25.89 -3.43
C ASP A 558 -3.07 -25.03 -4.42
N ILE A 559 -1.96 -24.48 -3.95
CA ILE A 559 -1.11 -23.58 -4.73
C ILE A 559 -0.52 -24.24 -5.98
N THR A 560 -0.51 -25.58 -6.06
CA THR A 560 -0.05 -26.29 -7.28
C THR A 560 -1.00 -26.11 -8.46
N LYS A 561 -2.24 -25.68 -8.21
CA LYS A 561 -3.23 -25.34 -9.23
C LYS A 561 -3.13 -23.90 -9.73
N ALA A 562 -2.35 -23.05 -9.05
CA ALA A 562 -2.25 -21.65 -9.43
C ALA A 562 -1.57 -21.51 -10.79
N VAL A 563 -2.11 -20.65 -11.66
CA VAL A 563 -1.53 -20.35 -12.98
C VAL A 563 -0.83 -19.00 -12.95
N GLY A 564 -0.03 -18.75 -13.98
CA GLY A 564 0.44 -17.40 -14.35
C GLY A 564 0.10 -17.15 -15.81
N TYR A 565 0.62 -16.07 -16.38
CA TYR A 565 0.30 -15.69 -17.77
C TYR A 565 1.22 -16.30 -18.83
N GLY A 566 2.31 -16.97 -18.42
CA GLY A 566 3.18 -17.71 -19.34
C GLY A 566 2.43 -18.85 -20.03
N MET A 567 2.12 -18.69 -21.32
CA MET A 567 1.32 -19.65 -22.08
C MET A 567 2.10 -20.86 -22.60
N PRO A 568 1.53 -22.08 -22.56
CA PRO A 568 2.14 -23.26 -23.19
C PRO A 568 2.10 -23.18 -24.73
N ASP A 569 3.02 -23.88 -25.39
CA ASP A 569 2.97 -24.10 -26.84
C ASP A 569 1.77 -24.97 -27.23
N GLN A 570 1.28 -24.79 -28.46
CA GLN A 570 0.15 -25.52 -29.05
C GLN A 570 -1.17 -25.44 -28.28
N SER A 571 -1.37 -24.39 -27.49
CA SER A 571 -2.61 -24.08 -26.78
C SER A 571 -3.53 -23.19 -27.62
N GLU A 572 -4.82 -23.23 -27.33
CA GLU A 572 -5.80 -22.27 -27.85
C GLU A 572 -5.92 -21.08 -26.90
N LEU A 573 -6.04 -19.87 -27.46
CA LEU A 573 -6.28 -18.64 -26.70
C LEU A 573 -7.75 -18.26 -26.78
N VAL A 574 -8.35 -17.96 -25.64
CA VAL A 574 -9.74 -17.54 -25.51
C VAL A 574 -9.76 -16.18 -24.79
N LEU A 575 -10.41 -15.20 -25.41
CA LEU A 575 -10.79 -13.96 -24.72
C LEU A 575 -12.06 -14.25 -23.93
N ILE A 576 -12.03 -13.98 -22.62
CA ILE A 576 -13.16 -13.97 -21.72
C ILE A 576 -13.47 -12.50 -21.40
N GLY A 577 -14.73 -12.08 -21.56
CA GLY A 577 -15.14 -10.69 -21.49
C GLY A 577 -15.43 -10.05 -22.86
N GLU A 578 -15.77 -8.76 -22.85
CA GLU A 578 -16.18 -8.01 -24.04
C GLU A 578 -15.28 -6.79 -24.25
N ILE A 579 -14.62 -6.74 -25.41
CA ILE A 579 -13.84 -5.57 -25.86
C ILE A 579 -14.79 -4.59 -26.55
N ARG A 580 -14.92 -3.38 -25.99
CA ARG A 580 -15.68 -2.25 -26.55
C ARG A 580 -14.76 -1.21 -27.19
N GLY A 581 -13.45 -1.28 -26.91
CA GLY A 581 -12.44 -0.38 -27.43
C GLY A 581 -12.43 0.97 -26.72
N GLU A 582 -12.49 0.96 -25.39
CA GLU A 582 -12.53 2.17 -24.57
C GLU A 582 -11.12 2.80 -24.47
N LEU A 583 -10.90 3.84 -25.29
CA LEU A 583 -9.61 4.55 -25.40
C LEU A 583 -9.48 5.79 -24.49
N GLY A 584 -10.57 6.24 -23.87
CA GLY A 584 -10.53 7.40 -22.97
C GLY A 584 -9.60 7.14 -21.79
N GLN A 585 -8.72 8.09 -21.49
CA GLN A 585 -7.66 7.94 -20.49
C GLN A 585 -6.69 6.77 -20.72
N SER A 586 -6.66 6.13 -21.90
CA SER A 586 -5.77 4.99 -22.13
C SER A 586 -4.30 5.39 -22.26
N LEU A 587 -3.39 4.47 -21.94
CA LEU A 587 -1.97 4.67 -22.23
C LEU A 587 -1.70 4.85 -23.72
N TRP A 588 -2.48 4.20 -24.59
CA TRP A 588 -2.41 4.45 -26.03
C TRP A 588 -2.75 5.91 -26.37
N LEU A 589 -3.83 6.46 -25.81
CA LEU A 589 -4.20 7.85 -26.06
C LEU A 589 -3.12 8.81 -25.55
N ARG A 590 -2.53 8.50 -24.39
CA ARG A 590 -1.48 9.33 -23.78
C ARG A 590 -0.15 9.27 -24.55
N GLU A 591 0.36 8.07 -24.81
CA GLU A 591 1.70 7.90 -25.41
C GLU A 591 1.69 8.12 -26.92
N ILE A 592 0.65 7.65 -27.62
CA ILE A 592 0.59 7.68 -29.09
C ILE A 592 -0.05 8.97 -29.60
N CYS A 593 -1.09 9.45 -28.91
CA CYS A 593 -1.82 10.65 -29.33
C CYS A 593 -1.51 11.90 -28.50
N HIS A 594 -0.71 11.79 -27.43
CA HIS A 594 -0.38 12.90 -26.52
C HIS A 594 -1.62 13.59 -25.93
N ARG A 595 -2.64 12.80 -25.57
CA ARG A 595 -3.94 13.26 -25.06
C ARG A 595 -4.34 12.48 -23.81
N GLU A 596 -4.99 13.17 -22.86
CA GLU A 596 -5.44 12.60 -21.58
C GLU A 596 -6.89 13.01 -21.30
N GLU A 597 -7.78 12.75 -22.26
CA GLU A 597 -9.17 13.18 -22.19
C GLU A 597 -10.17 12.02 -22.35
N GLY A 598 -11.44 12.33 -22.10
CA GLY A 598 -12.54 11.36 -22.12
C GLY A 598 -12.73 10.63 -20.80
N ALA A 599 -13.83 9.89 -20.71
CA ALA A 599 -14.12 9.02 -19.58
C ALA A 599 -13.17 7.83 -19.49
N PRO A 600 -12.79 7.41 -18.27
CA PRO A 600 -12.12 6.13 -18.06
C PRO A 600 -13.05 4.98 -18.48
N PRO A 601 -12.50 3.77 -18.66
CA PRO A 601 -13.30 2.63 -19.05
C PRO A 601 -14.36 2.29 -17.98
N VAL A 602 -15.49 1.75 -18.42
CA VAL A 602 -16.63 1.43 -17.57
C VAL A 602 -16.37 0.16 -16.78
N VAL A 603 -16.45 0.26 -15.45
CA VAL A 603 -16.43 -0.88 -14.54
C VAL A 603 -17.85 -1.39 -14.32
N ASP A 604 -18.18 -2.51 -14.95
CA ASP A 604 -19.39 -3.29 -14.65
C ASP A 604 -19.06 -4.37 -13.62
N LEU A 605 -19.35 -4.08 -12.35
CA LEU A 605 -19.04 -4.98 -11.23
C LEU A 605 -19.80 -6.32 -11.29
N VAL A 606 -20.95 -6.38 -11.99
CA VAL A 606 -21.68 -7.63 -12.19
C VAL A 606 -20.94 -8.49 -13.22
N ALA A 607 -20.46 -7.88 -14.30
CA ALA A 607 -19.63 -8.56 -15.28
C ALA A 607 -18.28 -8.99 -14.67
N GLU A 608 -17.65 -8.14 -13.86
CA GLU A 608 -16.40 -8.43 -13.16
C GLU A 608 -16.49 -9.70 -12.33
N ARG A 609 -17.50 -9.78 -11.45
CA ARG A 609 -17.76 -10.98 -10.64
C ARG A 609 -18.03 -12.20 -11.51
N ARG A 610 -18.99 -12.10 -12.43
CA ARG A 610 -19.44 -13.25 -13.24
C ARG A 610 -18.28 -13.84 -14.06
N ASN A 611 -17.50 -12.98 -14.72
CA ASN A 611 -16.39 -13.42 -15.56
C ASN A 611 -15.24 -13.96 -14.71
N GLY A 612 -14.88 -13.30 -13.60
CA GLY A 612 -13.82 -13.77 -12.73
C GLY A 612 -14.15 -15.06 -11.97
N ASP A 613 -15.39 -15.22 -11.50
CA ASP A 613 -15.86 -16.48 -10.87
C ASP A 613 -15.70 -17.65 -11.85
N PHE A 614 -16.10 -17.45 -13.11
CA PHE A 614 -15.93 -18.42 -14.19
C PHE A 614 -14.46 -18.75 -14.45
N VAL A 615 -13.59 -17.74 -14.52
CA VAL A 615 -12.13 -17.91 -14.71
C VAL A 615 -11.54 -18.74 -13.58
N ARG A 616 -11.80 -18.40 -12.31
CA ARG A 616 -11.26 -19.16 -11.18
C ARG A 616 -11.70 -20.62 -11.18
N GLU A 617 -12.98 -20.89 -11.46
CA GLU A 617 -13.49 -22.26 -11.53
C GLU A 617 -12.75 -23.09 -12.59
N HIS A 618 -12.49 -22.50 -13.76
CA HIS A 618 -11.82 -23.18 -14.87
C HIS A 618 -10.30 -23.31 -14.69
N ILE A 619 -9.68 -22.39 -13.95
CA ILE A 619 -8.29 -22.58 -13.47
C ILE A 619 -8.23 -23.73 -12.47
N GLN A 620 -9.12 -23.75 -11.47
CA GLN A 620 -9.07 -24.74 -10.39
C GLN A 620 -9.41 -26.18 -10.84
N SER A 621 -10.16 -26.32 -11.93
CA SER A 621 -10.43 -27.59 -12.60
C SER A 621 -9.34 -28.01 -13.59
N GLY A 622 -8.39 -27.12 -13.92
CA GLY A 622 -7.31 -27.36 -14.86
C GLY A 622 -7.68 -27.16 -16.34
N ALA A 623 -8.86 -26.60 -16.63
CA ALA A 623 -9.29 -26.28 -17.99
C ALA A 623 -8.56 -25.05 -18.56
N ILE A 624 -8.17 -24.11 -17.70
CA ILE A 624 -7.30 -22.97 -18.04
C ILE A 624 -5.91 -23.26 -17.48
N THR A 625 -4.90 -23.19 -18.36
CA THR A 625 -3.50 -23.53 -18.02
C THR A 625 -2.59 -22.31 -17.90
N ALA A 626 -3.00 -21.17 -18.48
CA ALA A 626 -2.41 -19.85 -18.25
C ALA A 626 -3.52 -18.81 -18.36
N CYS A 627 -3.41 -17.73 -17.59
CA CYS A 627 -4.38 -16.64 -17.59
C CYS A 627 -3.65 -15.33 -17.38
N HIS A 628 -4.12 -14.28 -18.05
CA HIS A 628 -3.69 -12.90 -17.86
C HIS A 628 -4.93 -12.01 -17.90
N ASP A 629 -4.98 -10.97 -17.09
CA ASP A 629 -6.00 -9.94 -17.18
C ASP A 629 -5.76 -9.01 -18.39
N ILE A 630 -6.70 -8.09 -18.65
CA ILE A 630 -6.52 -6.99 -19.60
C ILE A 630 -6.65 -5.68 -18.82
N ALA A 631 -5.56 -4.93 -18.78
CA ALA A 631 -5.44 -3.68 -18.03
C ALA A 631 -4.79 -2.57 -18.88
N ASP A 632 -3.78 -1.91 -18.33
CA ASP A 632 -3.01 -0.84 -18.95
C ASP A 632 -2.48 -1.25 -20.34
N GLY A 633 -2.76 -0.43 -21.35
CA GLY A 633 -2.36 -0.69 -22.74
C GLY A 633 -3.21 -1.70 -23.52
N GLY A 634 -4.15 -2.40 -22.86
CA GLY A 634 -5.19 -3.19 -23.50
C GLY A 634 -4.76 -4.57 -24.00
N LEU A 635 -5.67 -5.20 -24.76
CA LEU A 635 -5.60 -6.60 -25.21
C LEU A 635 -4.24 -6.98 -25.82
N LEU A 636 -3.69 -6.15 -26.71
CA LEU A 636 -2.49 -6.50 -27.45
C LEU A 636 -1.22 -6.43 -26.58
N ILE A 637 -1.21 -5.56 -25.57
CA ILE A 637 -0.15 -5.51 -24.58
C ILE A 637 -0.18 -6.78 -23.72
N ALA A 638 -1.35 -7.15 -23.20
CA ALA A 638 -1.50 -8.40 -22.44
C ALA A 638 -1.05 -9.63 -23.25
N VAL A 639 -1.42 -9.75 -24.53
CA VAL A 639 -0.89 -10.83 -25.39
C VAL A 639 0.64 -10.76 -25.53
N ALA A 640 1.20 -9.56 -25.73
CA ALA A 640 2.64 -9.40 -25.84
C ALA A 640 3.37 -9.81 -24.54
N GLU A 641 2.81 -9.51 -23.37
CA GLU A 641 3.33 -9.94 -22.07
C GLU A 641 3.32 -11.47 -21.92
N MET A 642 2.22 -12.13 -22.32
CA MET A 642 2.16 -13.60 -22.36
C MET A 642 3.22 -14.21 -23.28
N VAL A 643 3.46 -13.60 -24.45
CA VAL A 643 4.50 -14.02 -25.42
C VAL A 643 5.90 -13.81 -24.84
N MET A 644 6.17 -12.65 -24.24
CA MET A 644 7.47 -12.33 -23.66
C MET A 644 7.82 -13.28 -22.51
N ALA A 645 6.86 -13.55 -21.62
CA ALA A 645 7.03 -14.38 -20.43
C ALA A 645 7.25 -15.87 -20.73
N SER A 646 6.58 -16.39 -21.76
CA SER A 646 6.71 -17.80 -22.15
C SER A 646 7.81 -18.04 -23.19
N GLY A 647 8.15 -17.03 -23.99
CA GLY A 647 8.93 -17.21 -25.22
C GLY A 647 8.18 -17.94 -26.33
N VAL A 648 6.90 -18.26 -26.13
CA VAL A 648 6.02 -18.90 -27.10
C VAL A 648 5.26 -17.81 -27.84
N GLY A 649 5.27 -17.87 -29.18
CA GLY A 649 4.50 -16.97 -30.04
C GLY A 649 3.02 -17.31 -30.07
N CYS A 650 2.24 -16.50 -30.80
CA CYS A 650 0.85 -16.84 -31.10
C CYS A 650 0.39 -16.18 -32.41
N GLU A 651 -0.65 -16.74 -33.00
CA GLU A 651 -1.36 -16.17 -34.14
C GLU A 651 -2.77 -15.75 -33.69
N LEU A 652 -3.03 -14.44 -33.75
CA LEU A 652 -4.32 -13.86 -33.37
C LEU A 652 -5.29 -13.85 -34.55
N LEU A 653 -6.54 -14.21 -34.26
CA LEU A 653 -7.63 -14.11 -35.22
C LEU A 653 -8.05 -12.65 -35.43
N ALA A 654 -8.67 -12.39 -36.59
CA ALA A 654 -9.17 -11.07 -36.91
C ALA A 654 -10.18 -10.57 -35.85
N PRO A 655 -10.14 -9.27 -35.48
CA PRO A 655 -11.11 -8.66 -34.57
C PRO A 655 -12.56 -8.77 -35.06
N LYS A 656 -13.51 -8.56 -34.14
CA LYS A 656 -14.92 -8.39 -34.51
C LYS A 656 -15.11 -7.12 -35.35
N HIS A 657 -15.98 -7.19 -36.35
CA HIS A 657 -16.38 -6.03 -37.15
C HIS A 657 -17.06 -4.96 -36.27
N GLY A 658 -16.82 -3.68 -36.58
CA GLY A 658 -17.53 -2.54 -35.98
C GLY A 658 -16.74 -1.72 -34.96
N ILE A 659 -15.54 -2.16 -34.57
CA ILE A 659 -14.58 -1.42 -33.72
C ILE A 659 -13.34 -1.12 -34.58
N SER A 660 -12.74 0.07 -34.43
CA SER A 660 -11.47 0.36 -35.10
C SER A 660 -10.36 -0.56 -34.55
N LEU A 661 -9.40 -0.91 -35.40
CA LEU A 661 -8.38 -1.91 -35.06
C LEU A 661 -7.57 -1.53 -33.81
N HIS A 662 -7.12 -0.27 -33.73
CA HIS A 662 -6.37 0.25 -32.59
C HIS A 662 -7.23 0.32 -31.32
N ALA A 663 -8.52 0.66 -31.42
CA ALA A 663 -9.41 0.65 -30.26
C ALA A 663 -9.61 -0.77 -29.73
N TYR A 664 -9.76 -1.75 -30.61
CA TYR A 664 -9.87 -3.15 -30.21
C TYR A 664 -8.59 -3.68 -29.54
N TYR A 665 -7.41 -3.28 -30.01
CA TYR A 665 -6.14 -3.77 -29.48
C TYR A 665 -5.67 -3.03 -28.23
N PHE A 666 -5.91 -1.72 -28.15
CA PHE A 666 -5.35 -0.86 -27.10
C PHE A 666 -6.40 -0.21 -26.20
N GLY A 667 -7.68 -0.53 -26.40
CA GLY A 667 -8.73 -0.20 -25.44
C GLY A 667 -8.52 -0.96 -24.14
N GLU A 668 -8.69 -0.26 -23.02
CA GLU A 668 -8.42 -0.77 -21.68
C GLU A 668 -9.73 -1.27 -21.04
N ASP A 669 -10.45 -2.12 -21.79
CA ASP A 669 -11.75 -2.65 -21.39
C ASP A 669 -11.64 -3.51 -20.10
N GLN A 670 -12.63 -3.38 -19.22
CA GLN A 670 -12.63 -4.01 -17.89
C GLN A 670 -13.33 -5.38 -17.90
N ALA A 671 -13.18 -6.15 -16.81
CA ALA A 671 -13.73 -7.50 -16.63
C ALA A 671 -13.31 -8.51 -17.73
N CYS A 672 -12.11 -8.34 -18.29
CA CYS A 672 -11.59 -9.14 -19.39
C CYS A 672 -10.33 -9.93 -19.02
N TYR A 673 -10.19 -11.11 -19.59
CA TYR A 673 -9.07 -12.03 -19.38
C TYR A 673 -8.70 -12.74 -20.69
N ILE A 674 -7.43 -13.08 -20.84
CA ILE A 674 -6.93 -13.98 -21.87
C ILE A 674 -6.60 -15.32 -21.21
N ALA A 675 -7.25 -16.39 -21.65
CA ALA A 675 -7.06 -17.74 -21.14
C ALA A 675 -6.40 -18.64 -22.20
N ALA A 676 -5.33 -19.33 -21.82
CA ALA A 676 -4.79 -20.45 -22.59
C ALA A 676 -5.46 -21.76 -22.15
N THR A 677 -5.92 -22.56 -23.10
CA THR A 677 -6.60 -23.84 -22.87
C THR A 677 -6.28 -24.85 -23.97
N ASN A 678 -6.44 -26.13 -23.65
CA ASN A 678 -6.34 -27.22 -24.64
C ASN A 678 -7.65 -27.45 -25.41
N ASP A 679 -8.78 -26.93 -24.92
CA ASP A 679 -10.10 -27.12 -25.53
C ASP A 679 -10.93 -25.82 -25.48
N ALA A 680 -10.69 -24.94 -26.45
CA ALA A 680 -11.41 -23.68 -26.56
C ALA A 680 -12.92 -23.88 -26.80
N ALA A 681 -13.32 -24.96 -27.49
CA ALA A 681 -14.74 -25.20 -27.77
C ALA A 681 -15.51 -25.51 -26.48
N ALA A 682 -14.97 -26.40 -25.65
CA ALA A 682 -15.56 -26.72 -24.35
C ALA A 682 -15.58 -25.51 -23.41
N LEU A 683 -14.51 -24.72 -23.36
CA LEU A 683 -14.45 -23.52 -22.52
C LEU A 683 -15.47 -22.46 -22.96
N ILE A 684 -15.61 -22.22 -24.27
CA ILE A 684 -16.59 -21.27 -24.81
C ILE A 684 -18.03 -21.76 -24.56
N GLU A 685 -18.31 -23.05 -24.74
CA GLU A 685 -19.63 -23.62 -24.43
C GLU A 685 -19.98 -23.48 -22.93
N ALA A 686 -19.00 -23.69 -22.05
CA ALA A 686 -19.17 -23.46 -20.62
C ALA A 686 -19.44 -21.98 -20.31
N ALA A 687 -18.72 -21.07 -20.97
CA ALA A 687 -18.93 -19.62 -20.81
C ALA A 687 -20.34 -19.19 -21.27
N GLU A 688 -20.82 -19.72 -22.39
CA GLU A 688 -22.18 -19.46 -22.88
C GLU A 688 -23.25 -19.89 -21.85
N LYS A 689 -23.09 -21.08 -21.26
CA LYS A 689 -23.97 -21.59 -20.19
C LYS A 689 -23.93 -20.72 -18.93
N ALA A 690 -22.76 -20.14 -18.62
CA ALA A 690 -22.57 -19.23 -17.50
C ALA A 690 -22.93 -17.76 -17.84
N HIS A 691 -23.41 -17.48 -19.05
CA HIS A 691 -23.67 -16.13 -19.56
C HIS A 691 -22.44 -15.20 -19.52
N VAL A 692 -21.25 -15.78 -19.68
CA VAL A 692 -19.97 -15.08 -19.78
C VAL A 692 -19.63 -14.91 -21.26
N PRO A 693 -19.42 -13.67 -21.75
CA PRO A 693 -18.91 -13.48 -23.10
C PRO A 693 -17.55 -14.16 -23.24
N ALA A 694 -17.41 -15.04 -24.22
CA ALA A 694 -16.13 -15.66 -24.55
C ALA A 694 -16.01 -15.86 -26.05
N ARG A 695 -14.79 -15.81 -26.57
CA ARG A 695 -14.50 -16.18 -27.95
C ARG A 695 -13.07 -16.63 -28.12
N ARG A 696 -12.85 -17.45 -29.14
CA ARG A 696 -11.51 -17.78 -29.59
C ARG A 696 -10.79 -16.50 -30.03
N LEU A 697 -9.59 -16.30 -29.49
CA LEU A 697 -8.72 -15.16 -29.75
C LEU A 697 -7.59 -15.52 -30.71
N GLY A 698 -7.07 -16.74 -30.62
CA GLY A 698 -5.91 -17.17 -31.41
C GLY A 698 -5.41 -18.55 -30.99
N ARG A 699 -4.21 -18.90 -31.43
CA ARG A 699 -3.52 -20.13 -31.05
C ARG A 699 -2.05 -19.85 -30.80
N THR A 700 -1.48 -20.49 -29.78
CA THR A 700 -0.06 -20.37 -29.46
C THR A 700 0.79 -21.26 -30.36
N GLY A 701 2.00 -20.80 -30.68
CA GLY A 701 2.90 -21.50 -31.59
C GLY A 701 4.07 -20.64 -32.07
N GLY A 702 5.21 -21.29 -32.31
CA GLY A 702 6.42 -20.64 -32.77
C GLY A 702 6.96 -19.62 -31.76
N ASP A 703 7.62 -18.59 -32.26
CA ASP A 703 8.30 -17.55 -31.46
C ASP A 703 7.89 -16.12 -31.88
N HIS A 704 6.81 -15.98 -32.65
CA HIS A 704 6.31 -14.69 -33.13
C HIS A 704 4.88 -14.43 -32.67
N LEU A 705 4.59 -13.19 -32.28
CA LEU A 705 3.25 -12.63 -32.21
C LEU A 705 2.83 -12.21 -33.62
N LYS A 706 1.79 -12.86 -34.16
CA LYS A 706 1.26 -12.62 -35.49
C LYS A 706 -0.17 -12.10 -35.42
N LEU A 707 -0.43 -11.04 -36.16
CA LEU A 707 -1.77 -10.44 -36.30
C LEU A 707 -2.37 -10.79 -37.66
N ALA A 708 -3.71 -10.80 -37.73
CA ALA A 708 -4.44 -11.13 -38.95
C ALA A 708 -4.22 -10.15 -40.12
N ASP A 709 -3.71 -8.95 -39.85
CA ASP A 709 -3.38 -7.91 -40.85
C ASP A 709 -1.95 -8.03 -41.41
N GLY A 710 -1.17 -9.01 -40.94
CA GLY A 710 0.17 -9.32 -41.43
C GLY A 710 1.33 -8.87 -40.54
N VAL A 711 1.07 -8.15 -39.44
CA VAL A 711 2.12 -7.81 -38.46
C VAL A 711 2.68 -9.10 -37.84
N SER A 712 4.01 -9.19 -37.73
CA SER A 712 4.72 -10.35 -37.17
C SER A 712 5.96 -9.91 -36.41
N LEU A 713 5.92 -9.97 -35.08
CA LEU A 713 7.01 -9.56 -34.19
C LEU A 713 7.54 -10.75 -33.40
N SER A 714 8.86 -10.93 -33.36
CA SER A 714 9.45 -12.01 -32.57
C SER A 714 9.34 -11.72 -31.07
N ALA A 715 9.20 -12.76 -30.26
CA ALA A 715 9.18 -12.67 -28.79
C ALA A 715 10.46 -12.00 -28.27
N GLN A 716 11.60 -12.23 -28.93
CA GLN A 716 12.85 -11.56 -28.60
C GLN A 716 12.79 -10.05 -28.84
N ARG A 717 12.24 -9.62 -29.99
CA ARG A 717 12.12 -8.20 -30.30
C ARG A 717 11.23 -7.47 -29.29
N LEU A 718 10.12 -8.10 -28.89
CA LEU A 718 9.23 -7.56 -27.86
C LEU A 718 9.97 -7.39 -26.51
N ARG A 719 10.70 -8.42 -26.07
CA ARG A 719 11.51 -8.36 -24.83
C ARG A 719 12.58 -7.29 -24.88
N ASP A 720 13.35 -7.23 -25.97
CA ASP A 720 14.43 -6.24 -26.12
C ASP A 720 13.91 -4.81 -25.97
N VAL A 721 12.71 -4.53 -26.49
CA VAL A 721 12.07 -3.22 -26.40
C VAL A 721 11.54 -2.97 -24.99
N ASN A 722 10.89 -3.96 -24.38
CA ASN A 722 10.29 -3.84 -23.06
C ASN A 722 11.31 -3.71 -21.92
N GLU A 723 12.46 -4.38 -22.02
CA GLU A 723 13.51 -4.38 -20.98
C GLU A 723 14.45 -3.16 -21.07
N ALA A 724 14.39 -2.40 -22.15
CA ALA A 724 15.35 -1.33 -22.43
C ALA A 724 15.25 -0.10 -21.51
N PHE A 725 14.05 0.24 -21.04
CA PHE A 725 13.77 1.54 -20.43
C PHE A 725 14.63 1.85 -19.18
N PHE A 726 14.56 1.02 -18.14
CA PHE A 726 15.25 1.30 -16.88
C PHE A 726 16.78 1.24 -16.99
N PRO A 727 17.40 0.25 -17.66
CA PRO A 727 18.84 0.26 -17.90
C PRO A 727 19.30 1.56 -18.59
N GLN A 728 18.62 1.98 -19.67
CA GLN A 728 18.96 3.22 -20.37
C GLN A 728 18.69 4.48 -19.55
N LEU A 729 17.70 4.45 -18.66
CA LEU A 729 17.40 5.56 -17.76
C LEU A 729 18.51 5.76 -16.73
N MET A 730 19.10 4.67 -16.22
CA MET A 730 20.12 4.70 -15.16
C MET A 730 21.56 4.86 -15.67
N GLU A 731 21.80 4.69 -16.97
CA GLU A 731 23.10 4.97 -17.62
C GLU A 731 23.32 6.46 -17.95
N ARG A 732 22.28 7.29 -17.89
CA ARG A 732 22.30 8.73 -18.18
C ARG A 732 22.70 9.55 -16.97
#